data_AF-A9WCW7-F1
#
_entry.id   AF-A9WCW7-F1
#
_cell.length_a   1.000
_cell.length_b   1.000
_cell.length_c   1.000
_cell.angle_alpha   90.00
_cell.angle_beta   90.00
_cell.angle_gamma   90.00
#
_symmetry.space_group_name_H-M   'P 1'
#
loop_
_entity.id
_entity.type
_entity.pdbx_description
1 polymer ?
#
loop_
_entity_poly.entity_id
_entity_poly.type
_entity_poly.pdbx_seq_one_letter_code
_entity_poly.pdbx_strand_id
1 'polypeptide(L)'
;MKKHTSTSSYHNGSPASTPPDHLIAEALRALAGPDDAAAQQAAQTDCGPWNHVRDALATARASGGQPAAQRALAALQHQYPDLTTLLASAQALDLDDDDEPASDAPSPLPLGGLPGWVREMVRHTAEAVQVPVDLAHALALGALSVATAGAMRVQLTSDWNEETCLYVMPALPSGERKSAAFALLIGPIEQWEDDERNRRAPEYTTSQARKRVLDKEIERLTAEAAKEQDASRKKQLEWALATAITEYERVALAAPFRRLLQNATPEALTSALVAHQRIAVVSPEPDSMQVLIGAGRDGPPMLEAILKGYNGERLIIDRQTRQSQRVAAPALTMVLAAQPHAVRDLIRNRALIERGVLARYLILLPPSRLGARAIAPPVIPELVKATYATHLRWLLDTCQPPAPEQRHTVTLSAEALHAVHAMQAMIEPRLHEQRGDLAGHPLLRAWAGKLTGHVVRIAANLHAAHCAARKVLPWAEPISGEVMRAAVAYCEPLIAHMRAVLGDAVMSDADRVARRVRAIIARYAAHGQITERMIYQAMRTESREMIERALQTLLKDGDLEGPLKVTGRKGGRPSKVYRVLIAPNATSAATTTPPGASYAAPEPAPEPAPEPAPEPAPEPAPEPAPEPAPEPEPVPPAAPPSAATNAAAPASKRVISMPPTPPAWYDVVKPLTQRLPATLSAEMGAPAGQPLGILIRRNDRPASSPDATLYIAPFDLPEGVSRAEAIAAGVQHVLAELRRRWPDAHPASAEGAEGAEGDEGDEGDNDLPPLPAGVKPSAWRAVNWRYVMHLATKRPADWERGVRTHAVLKGIPPEALLAAAQARAGL
;
A
#
# COMPACT_ATOMS: atom_id res chain seq x y z
N MET A 1 49.05 63.53 -37.52
CA MET A 1 50.18 64.10 -36.75
C MET A 1 50.45 63.21 -35.54
N LYS A 2 51.74 62.85 -35.32
CA LYS A 2 52.45 62.44 -34.08
C LYS A 2 51.64 62.52 -32.76
N LYS A 3 51.77 61.68 -31.71
CA LYS A 3 52.73 60.63 -31.28
C LYS A 3 52.25 60.01 -29.94
N HIS A 4 52.51 58.70 -29.76
CA HIS A 4 53.02 57.94 -28.59
C HIS A 4 52.34 57.81 -27.20
N THR A 5 52.28 56.51 -26.79
CA THR A 5 52.58 55.84 -25.48
C THR A 5 51.61 56.02 -24.30
N SER A 6 51.27 55.02 -23.48
CA SER A 6 52.01 53.83 -23.02
C SER A 6 51.15 52.61 -22.68
N THR A 7 51.74 51.42 -22.83
CA THR A 7 51.36 50.13 -22.24
C THR A 7 51.66 50.06 -20.74
N SER A 8 50.77 49.46 -19.94
CA SER A 8 51.12 48.59 -18.81
C SER A 8 49.91 47.76 -18.36
N SER A 9 50.17 46.47 -18.18
CA SER A 9 49.30 45.35 -17.77
C SER A 9 48.71 45.49 -16.37
N TYR A 10 47.54 44.88 -16.12
CA TYR A 10 47.32 43.88 -15.06
C TYR A 10 45.98 43.13 -15.28
N HIS A 11 46.03 41.80 -15.19
CA HIS A 11 44.88 40.91 -15.07
C HIS A 11 44.04 41.24 -13.83
N ASN A 12 42.71 41.17 -13.96
CA ASN A 12 41.90 40.34 -13.06
C ASN A 12 40.51 40.08 -13.65
N GLY A 13 40.10 38.82 -13.54
CA GLY A 13 38.89 38.29 -14.15
C GLY A 13 37.60 38.82 -13.51
N SER A 14 36.55 38.78 -14.33
CA SER A 14 35.18 38.71 -13.85
C SER A 14 34.44 37.71 -14.77
N PRO A 15 33.87 36.62 -14.24
CA PRO A 15 33.16 35.64 -15.05
C PRO A 15 31.86 36.24 -15.60
N ALA A 16 31.47 35.72 -16.76
CA ALA A 16 30.32 36.12 -17.55
C ALA A 16 29.08 36.42 -16.68
N SER A 17 28.48 37.60 -16.90
CA SER A 17 27.20 37.98 -16.31
C SER A 17 26.11 36.97 -16.68
N THR A 18 25.54 36.31 -15.68
CA THR A 18 24.37 35.42 -15.80
C THR A 18 23.20 36.17 -16.44
N PRO A 19 22.48 35.60 -17.42
CA PRO A 19 21.32 36.27 -18.00
C PRO A 19 20.19 36.37 -16.96
N PRO A 20 19.32 37.39 -17.02
CA PRO A 20 18.03 37.34 -16.36
C PRO A 20 17.19 36.18 -16.93
N ASP A 21 16.66 35.31 -16.07
CA ASP A 21 15.87 34.10 -16.42
C ASP A 21 14.72 34.37 -17.41
N HIS A 22 14.22 35.61 -17.42
CA HIS A 22 13.24 36.12 -18.37
C HIS A 22 13.64 35.95 -19.85
N LEU A 23 14.91 36.21 -20.20
CA LEU A 23 15.38 36.18 -21.60
C LEU A 23 15.56 34.75 -22.11
N ILE A 24 15.91 33.82 -21.23
CA ILE A 24 15.99 32.38 -21.55
C ILE A 24 14.58 31.82 -21.72
N ALA A 25 13.64 32.23 -20.87
CA ALA A 25 12.23 31.86 -20.98
C ALA A 25 11.53 32.45 -22.23
N GLU A 26 11.97 33.62 -22.71
CA GLU A 26 11.50 34.19 -23.99
C GLU A 26 12.11 33.49 -25.21
N ALA A 27 13.40 33.14 -25.16
CA ALA A 27 14.05 32.38 -26.24
C ALA A 27 13.47 30.95 -26.37
N LEU A 28 13.11 30.32 -25.26
CA LEU A 28 12.41 29.04 -25.23
C LEU A 28 10.94 29.15 -25.69
N ARG A 29 10.26 30.28 -25.38
CA ARG A 29 8.91 30.56 -25.90
C ARG A 29 8.90 30.83 -27.40
N ALA A 30 9.93 31.49 -27.94
CA ALA A 30 10.10 31.69 -29.38
C ALA A 30 10.45 30.39 -30.16
N LEU A 31 10.84 29.32 -29.47
CA LEU A 31 11.11 28.00 -30.05
C LEU A 31 9.86 27.13 -30.21
N ALA A 32 8.77 27.45 -29.50
CA ALA A 32 7.43 26.88 -29.65
C ALA A 32 6.64 27.68 -30.73
N GLY A 33 5.85 26.98 -31.56
CA GLY A 33 5.20 27.54 -32.76
C GLY A 33 4.19 28.69 -32.53
N PRO A 34 3.61 29.25 -33.61
CA PRO A 34 3.35 30.68 -33.73
C PRO A 34 1.99 31.09 -33.16
N ASP A 35 2.01 32.17 -32.37
CA ASP A 35 1.22 33.39 -32.60
C ASP A 35 1.42 34.28 -31.39
N ASP A 36 2.29 35.29 -31.50
CA ASP A 36 2.04 36.50 -30.73
C ASP A 36 2.86 37.69 -31.25
N ALA A 37 2.15 38.79 -31.47
CA ALA A 37 2.69 40.08 -31.90
C ALA A 37 3.70 40.69 -30.91
N ALA A 38 3.91 40.06 -29.75
CA ALA A 38 4.89 40.44 -28.75
C ALA A 38 6.36 40.19 -29.18
N ALA A 39 6.62 39.22 -30.06
CA ALA A 39 7.98 38.85 -30.44
C ALA A 39 8.69 39.90 -31.33
N GLN A 40 7.94 40.70 -32.08
CA GLN A 40 8.52 41.75 -32.95
C GLN A 40 8.99 42.97 -32.17
N GLN A 41 8.48 43.19 -30.94
CA GLN A 41 8.82 44.35 -30.13
C GLN A 41 10.06 44.12 -29.25
N ALA A 42 10.41 42.86 -28.98
CA ALA A 42 11.63 42.48 -28.25
C ALA A 42 12.91 42.50 -29.12
N ALA A 43 12.76 42.53 -30.45
CA ALA A 43 13.87 42.49 -31.41
C ALA A 43 14.70 43.78 -31.49
N GLN A 44 14.29 44.86 -30.81
CA GLN A 44 14.97 46.16 -30.81
C GLN A 44 15.92 46.38 -29.64
N THR A 45 16.07 45.41 -28.74
CA THR A 45 16.99 45.52 -27.60
C THR A 45 18.33 44.89 -27.93
N ASP A 46 19.38 45.72 -27.94
CA ASP A 46 20.76 45.41 -28.29
C ASP A 46 21.38 44.48 -27.24
N CYS A 47 21.18 43.18 -27.41
CA CYS A 47 21.74 42.12 -26.58
C CYS A 47 22.99 41.57 -27.26
N GLY A 48 24.16 41.72 -26.64
CA GLY A 48 25.48 41.37 -27.20
C GLY A 48 25.69 39.88 -27.57
N PRO A 49 26.68 39.16 -27.00
CA PRO A 49 27.27 37.95 -27.57
C PRO A 49 26.33 36.74 -27.81
N TRP A 50 25.05 36.84 -27.47
CA TRP A 50 24.02 35.79 -27.57
C TRP A 50 23.21 35.81 -28.87
N ASN A 51 23.30 36.87 -29.68
CA ASN A 51 22.71 36.89 -31.03
C ASN A 51 23.29 35.79 -31.93
N HIS A 52 24.57 35.47 -31.78
CA HIS A 52 25.23 34.41 -32.54
C HIS A 52 24.68 33.00 -32.23
N VAL A 53 24.23 32.75 -31.00
CA VAL A 53 23.66 31.45 -30.58
C VAL A 53 22.26 31.28 -31.15
N ARG A 54 21.44 32.34 -31.08
CA ARG A 54 20.10 32.39 -31.67
C ARG A 54 20.16 32.20 -33.19
N ASP A 55 21.06 32.92 -33.85
CA ASP A 55 21.19 32.89 -35.31
C ASP A 55 21.80 31.55 -35.79
N ALA A 56 22.71 30.93 -35.03
CA ALA A 56 23.23 29.59 -35.33
C ALA A 56 22.15 28.50 -35.23
N LEU A 57 21.30 28.54 -34.19
CA LEU A 57 20.21 27.58 -34.00
C LEU A 57 19.08 27.79 -35.03
N ALA A 58 18.78 29.04 -35.37
CA ALA A 58 17.81 29.37 -36.42
C ALA A 58 18.30 28.90 -37.81
N THR A 59 19.59 29.10 -38.11
CA THR A 59 20.22 28.65 -39.36
C THR A 59 20.24 27.12 -39.44
N ALA A 60 20.55 26.42 -38.34
CA ALA A 60 20.55 24.95 -38.27
C ALA A 60 19.14 24.34 -38.46
N ARG A 61 18.09 25.02 -37.97
CA ARG A 61 16.69 24.62 -38.17
C ARG A 61 16.24 24.82 -39.61
N ALA A 62 16.70 25.90 -40.26
CA ALA A 62 16.39 26.21 -41.66
C ALA A 62 17.10 25.29 -42.68
N SER A 63 18.18 24.61 -42.31
CA SER A 63 19.04 23.85 -43.25
C SER A 63 19.06 22.33 -43.05
N GLY A 64 18.37 21.75 -42.05
CA GLY A 64 18.40 20.28 -41.88
C GLY A 64 17.52 19.61 -40.81
N GLY A 65 16.47 20.27 -40.29
CA GLY A 65 15.53 19.65 -39.34
C GLY A 65 16.11 19.33 -37.94
N GLN A 66 15.32 18.65 -37.10
CA GLN A 66 15.64 18.37 -35.68
C GLN A 66 17.03 17.77 -35.41
N PRO A 67 17.59 16.88 -36.25
CA PRO A 67 18.92 16.30 -36.01
C PRO A 67 20.08 17.29 -36.21
N ALA A 68 19.89 18.35 -37.00
CA ALA A 68 20.89 19.41 -37.16
C ALA A 68 20.87 20.38 -35.97
N ALA A 69 19.68 20.69 -35.45
CA ALA A 69 19.51 21.49 -34.24
C ALA A 69 20.08 20.78 -32.99
N GLN A 70 19.91 19.45 -32.87
CA GLN A 70 20.50 18.66 -31.79
C GLN A 70 22.04 18.62 -31.84
N ARG A 71 22.63 18.56 -33.04
CA ARG A 71 24.10 18.63 -33.20
C ARG A 71 24.65 20.03 -32.87
N ALA A 72 23.94 21.09 -33.26
CA ALA A 72 24.29 22.45 -32.88
C ALA A 72 24.17 22.67 -31.36
N LEU A 73 23.14 22.10 -30.73
CA LEU A 73 22.95 22.14 -29.28
C LEU A 73 24.04 21.38 -28.53
N ALA A 74 24.44 20.20 -29.02
CA ALA A 74 25.54 19.42 -28.44
C ALA A 74 26.90 20.15 -28.57
N ALA A 75 27.16 20.84 -29.68
CA ALA A 75 28.35 21.66 -29.85
C ALA A 75 28.36 22.88 -28.89
N LEU A 76 27.20 23.51 -28.67
CA LEU A 76 27.02 24.60 -27.70
C LEU A 76 27.18 24.12 -26.25
N GLN A 77 26.70 22.92 -25.91
CA GLN A 77 26.86 22.30 -24.60
C GLN A 77 28.33 21.98 -24.28
N HIS A 78 29.11 21.59 -25.28
CA HIS A 78 30.55 21.39 -25.12
C HIS A 78 31.29 22.73 -24.90
N GLN A 79 30.77 23.82 -25.47
CA GLN A 79 31.39 25.15 -25.37
C GLN A 79 30.96 25.92 -24.11
N TYR A 80 29.77 25.61 -23.56
CA TYR A 80 29.20 26.24 -22.35
C TYR A 80 28.57 25.18 -21.41
N PRO A 81 29.34 24.58 -20.49
CA PRO A 81 28.90 23.44 -19.67
C PRO A 81 27.73 23.73 -18.71
N ASP A 82 27.61 24.99 -18.24
CA ASP A 82 26.61 25.42 -17.26
C ASP A 82 25.17 25.48 -17.83
N LEU A 83 25.02 25.39 -19.16
CA LEU A 83 23.71 25.33 -19.83
C LEU A 83 22.96 24.02 -19.52
N THR A 84 23.67 22.95 -19.16
CA THR A 84 23.13 21.62 -18.89
C THR A 84 22.23 21.61 -17.65
N THR A 85 22.63 22.35 -16.62
CA THR A 85 21.88 22.49 -15.35
C THR A 85 20.60 23.31 -15.54
N LEU A 86 20.62 24.27 -16.46
CA LEU A 86 19.50 25.17 -16.74
C LEU A 86 18.46 24.50 -17.67
N LEU A 87 18.90 23.69 -18.64
CA LEU A 87 18.02 22.88 -19.49
C LEU A 87 17.35 21.73 -18.72
N ALA A 88 18.05 21.08 -17.80
CA ALA A 88 17.46 20.08 -16.91
C ALA A 88 16.38 20.68 -16.00
N SER A 89 16.56 21.95 -15.60
CA SER A 89 15.58 22.70 -14.79
C SER A 89 14.35 23.14 -15.62
N ALA A 90 14.53 23.38 -16.93
CA ALA A 90 13.46 23.76 -17.84
C ALA A 90 12.61 22.56 -18.30
N GLN A 91 13.20 21.36 -18.42
CA GLN A 91 12.47 20.13 -18.76
C GLN A 91 11.63 19.58 -17.59
N ALA A 92 11.86 20.05 -16.36
CA ALA A 92 11.05 19.74 -15.19
C ALA A 92 9.75 20.58 -15.08
N LEU A 93 9.49 21.47 -16.04
CA LEU A 93 8.33 22.39 -16.02
C LEU A 93 7.11 21.89 -16.82
N ASP A 94 7.18 20.71 -17.47
CA ASP A 94 6.03 20.08 -18.15
C ASP A 94 5.65 18.75 -17.48
N LEU A 95 5.15 18.81 -16.23
CA LEU A 95 4.43 17.70 -15.59
C LEU A 95 3.13 18.22 -14.99
N ASP A 96 2.08 17.43 -15.20
CA ASP A 96 0.66 17.70 -14.96
C ASP A 96 0.32 18.30 -13.58
N ASP A 97 -0.78 19.06 -13.57
CA ASP A 97 -1.35 19.90 -12.50
C ASP A 97 -1.86 19.16 -11.22
N ASP A 98 -1.27 18.03 -10.81
CA ASP A 98 -1.78 17.22 -9.68
C ASP A 98 -0.79 16.93 -8.52
N ASP A 99 0.39 17.54 -8.50
CA ASP A 99 1.28 17.48 -7.33
C ASP A 99 1.03 18.67 -6.38
N GLU A 100 0.07 18.49 -5.47
CA GLU A 100 -0.08 19.36 -4.29
C GLU A 100 1.18 19.28 -3.41
N PRO A 101 1.85 20.41 -3.11
CA PRO A 101 2.93 20.43 -2.11
C PRO A 101 2.37 20.11 -0.72
N ALA A 102 3.15 19.38 0.07
CA ALA A 102 2.81 18.88 1.41
C ALA A 102 2.10 19.92 2.30
N SER A 103 0.83 19.63 2.63
CA SER A 103 -0.01 20.31 3.61
C SER A 103 0.58 20.21 5.02
N ASP A 104 0.30 21.21 5.88
CA ASP A 104 0.37 21.10 7.34
C ASP A 104 -0.26 19.76 7.76
N ALA A 105 0.59 18.80 8.14
CA ALA A 105 0.13 17.44 8.42
C ALA A 105 -0.73 17.45 9.69
N PRO A 106 -1.87 16.72 9.71
CA PRO A 106 -2.66 16.59 10.93
C PRO A 106 -1.80 16.08 12.08
N SER A 107 -2.08 16.56 13.29
CA SER A 107 -1.43 16.01 14.50
C SER A 107 -1.71 14.51 14.61
N PRO A 108 -0.70 13.70 14.97
CA PRO A 108 -0.87 12.26 15.08
C PRO A 108 -1.86 11.89 16.18
N LEU A 109 -2.44 10.69 16.06
CA LEU A 109 -3.35 10.13 17.06
C LEU A 109 -2.64 9.92 18.41
N PRO A 110 -3.35 10.09 19.54
CA PRO A 110 -2.74 10.07 20.86
C PRO A 110 -2.28 8.67 21.27
N LEU A 111 -0.96 8.43 21.31
CA LEU A 111 -0.40 7.15 21.78
C LEU A 111 -0.58 6.92 23.29
N GLY A 112 -0.57 8.00 24.08
CA GLY A 112 -0.66 7.94 25.54
C GLY A 112 -1.97 7.32 26.05
N GLY A 113 -3.03 7.34 25.24
CA GLY A 113 -4.33 6.74 25.59
C GLY A 113 -4.43 5.24 25.35
N LEU A 114 -3.49 4.64 24.63
CA LEU A 114 -3.48 3.20 24.36
C LEU A 114 -2.97 2.42 25.59
N PRO A 115 -3.54 1.25 25.92
CA PRO A 115 -2.93 0.32 26.88
C PRO A 115 -1.51 -0.06 26.46
N GLY A 116 -0.62 -0.30 27.42
CA GLY A 116 0.82 -0.51 27.17
C GLY A 116 1.12 -1.53 26.07
N TRP A 117 0.46 -2.70 26.11
CA TRP A 117 0.68 -3.76 25.10
C TRP A 117 0.24 -3.36 23.68
N VAL A 118 -0.80 -2.53 23.53
CA VAL A 118 -1.23 -2.00 22.24
C VAL A 118 -0.28 -0.89 21.79
N ARG A 119 0.07 0.01 22.72
CA ARG A 119 0.97 1.15 22.47
C ARG A 119 2.33 0.69 21.97
N GLU A 120 2.93 -0.29 22.63
CA GLU A 120 4.23 -0.85 22.23
C GLU A 120 4.15 -1.51 20.85
N MET A 121 3.10 -2.29 20.58
CA MET A 121 2.92 -2.90 19.26
C MET A 121 2.76 -1.85 18.16
N VAL A 122 1.97 -0.79 18.40
CA VAL A 122 1.78 0.32 17.45
C VAL A 122 3.11 1.03 17.17
N ARG A 123 3.84 1.42 18.22
CA ARG A 123 5.11 2.14 18.11
C ARG A 123 6.16 1.30 17.38
N HIS A 124 6.36 0.05 17.82
CA HIS A 124 7.34 -0.83 17.18
C HIS A 124 6.95 -1.19 15.74
N THR A 125 5.66 -1.34 15.42
CA THR A 125 5.22 -1.57 14.04
C THR A 125 5.52 -0.35 13.16
N ALA A 126 5.22 0.85 13.65
CA ALA A 126 5.49 2.08 12.92
C ALA A 126 6.99 2.27 12.66
N GLU A 127 7.84 1.99 13.65
CA GLU A 127 9.31 2.08 13.55
C GLU A 127 9.90 1.00 12.62
N ALA A 128 9.53 -0.27 12.81
CA ALA A 128 10.11 -1.39 12.09
C ALA A 128 9.68 -1.44 10.62
N VAL A 129 8.39 -1.23 10.35
CA VAL A 129 7.85 -1.23 8.97
C VAL A 129 8.12 0.11 8.28
N GLN A 130 8.34 1.17 9.06
CA GLN A 130 8.49 2.55 8.59
C GLN A 130 7.24 3.10 7.92
N VAL A 131 6.10 2.86 8.58
CA VAL A 131 4.80 3.44 8.23
C VAL A 131 4.47 4.60 9.17
N PRO A 132 3.54 5.49 8.81
CA PRO A 132 3.04 6.50 9.74
C PRO A 132 2.43 5.83 10.97
N VAL A 133 2.64 6.44 12.14
CA VAL A 133 2.15 5.89 13.41
C VAL A 133 0.63 5.77 13.42
N ASP A 134 -0.09 6.69 12.79
CA ASP A 134 -1.54 6.68 12.71
C ASP A 134 -2.08 5.50 11.90
N LEU A 135 -1.32 4.99 10.91
CA LEU A 135 -1.70 3.76 10.21
C LEU A 135 -1.67 2.58 11.19
N ALA A 136 -0.56 2.39 11.89
CA ALA A 136 -0.43 1.30 12.86
C ALA A 136 -1.48 1.45 13.98
N HIS A 137 -1.73 2.68 14.43
CA HIS A 137 -2.74 2.99 15.43
C HIS A 137 -4.15 2.60 14.94
N ALA A 138 -4.55 3.04 13.75
CA ALA A 138 -5.87 2.76 13.19
C ALA A 138 -6.12 1.26 13.03
N LEU A 139 -5.11 0.52 12.58
CA LEU A 139 -5.20 -0.94 12.45
C LEU A 139 -5.33 -1.63 13.80
N ALA A 140 -4.63 -1.14 14.84
CA ALA A 140 -4.79 -1.67 16.20
C ALA A 140 -6.19 -1.40 16.78
N LEU A 141 -6.75 -0.19 16.59
CA LEU A 141 -8.14 0.09 16.96
C LEU A 141 -9.14 -0.78 16.18
N GLY A 142 -8.90 -0.96 14.88
CA GLY A 142 -9.65 -1.88 14.05
C GLY A 142 -9.61 -3.32 14.59
N ALA A 143 -8.43 -3.81 14.95
CA ALA A 143 -8.23 -5.15 15.52
C ALA A 143 -9.02 -5.35 16.83
N LEU A 144 -8.97 -4.37 17.74
CA LEU A 144 -9.77 -4.39 18.97
C LEU A 144 -11.27 -4.41 18.65
N SER A 145 -11.71 -3.59 17.69
CA SER A 145 -13.11 -3.56 17.25
C SER A 145 -13.55 -4.90 16.67
N VAL A 146 -12.72 -5.59 15.88
CA VAL A 146 -13.04 -6.93 15.38
C VAL A 146 -13.26 -7.91 16.54
N ALA A 147 -12.45 -7.81 17.59
CA ALA A 147 -12.56 -8.69 18.76
C ALA A 147 -13.83 -8.44 19.57
N THR A 148 -14.19 -7.17 19.81
CA THR A 148 -15.31 -6.81 20.68
C THR A 148 -16.67 -6.67 19.99
N ALA A 149 -16.69 -6.42 18.67
CA ALA A 149 -17.90 -6.13 17.89
C ALA A 149 -18.97 -7.20 18.07
N GLY A 150 -20.17 -6.79 18.46
CA GLY A 150 -21.31 -7.67 18.66
C GLY A 150 -21.29 -8.49 19.95
N ALA A 151 -20.22 -8.46 20.75
CA ALA A 151 -20.19 -9.11 22.06
C ALA A 151 -20.64 -8.17 23.18
N MET A 152 -20.30 -6.88 23.05
CA MET A 152 -20.66 -5.87 24.04
C MET A 152 -21.08 -4.55 23.38
N ARG A 153 -21.82 -3.76 24.15
CA ARG A 153 -22.26 -2.39 23.84
C ARG A 153 -22.10 -1.51 25.08
N VAL A 154 -21.93 -0.21 24.89
CA VAL A 154 -21.82 0.78 25.97
C VAL A 154 -23.14 1.49 26.14
N GLN A 155 -23.64 1.55 27.37
CA GLN A 155 -24.85 2.28 27.71
C GLN A 155 -24.48 3.68 28.25
N LEU A 156 -24.88 4.74 27.55
CA LEU A 156 -24.74 6.12 28.01
C LEU A 156 -25.93 6.54 28.87
N THR A 157 -27.14 6.19 28.43
CA THR A 157 -28.41 6.41 29.12
C THR A 157 -29.29 5.16 28.98
N SER A 158 -30.48 5.14 29.60
CA SER A 158 -31.45 4.04 29.43
C SER A 158 -31.73 3.71 27.96
N ASP A 159 -31.81 4.74 27.12
CA ASP A 159 -32.28 4.65 25.73
C ASP A 159 -31.16 4.84 24.70
N TRP A 160 -29.96 5.23 25.14
CA TRP A 160 -28.81 5.42 24.25
C TRP A 160 -27.71 4.41 24.53
N ASN A 161 -27.52 3.52 23.55
CA ASN A 161 -26.43 2.55 23.53
C ASN A 161 -25.55 2.78 22.29
N GLU A 162 -24.25 2.60 22.46
CA GLU A 162 -23.27 2.57 21.37
C GLU A 162 -22.66 1.18 21.24
N GLU A 163 -22.55 0.69 20.02
CA GLU A 163 -21.81 -0.55 19.73
C GLU A 163 -20.31 -0.36 19.91
N THR A 164 -19.53 -1.42 19.76
CA THR A 164 -18.05 -1.34 19.78
C THR A 164 -17.42 -1.32 18.39
N CYS A 165 -18.23 -1.54 17.37
CA CYS A 165 -17.84 -1.51 15.96
C CYS A 165 -17.25 -0.15 15.56
N LEU A 166 -16.07 -0.17 14.93
CA LEU A 166 -15.40 0.98 14.33
C LEU A 166 -15.26 0.80 12.82
N TYR A 167 -15.42 1.89 12.09
CA TYR A 167 -15.02 2.00 10.68
C TYR A 167 -13.80 2.89 10.60
N VAL A 168 -12.63 2.33 10.32
CA VAL A 168 -11.37 3.05 10.21
C VAL A 168 -10.88 3.04 8.76
N MET A 169 -10.45 4.21 8.27
CA MET A 169 -10.00 4.38 6.90
C MET A 169 -8.74 5.26 6.80
N PRO A 170 -7.56 4.68 7.04
CA PRO A 170 -6.31 5.39 6.79
C PRO A 170 -6.06 5.53 5.27
N ALA A 171 -5.88 6.76 4.82
CA ALA A 171 -5.64 7.14 3.43
C ALA A 171 -4.14 7.41 3.22
N LEU A 172 -3.47 6.53 2.49
CA LEU A 172 -2.03 6.67 2.21
C LEU A 172 -1.72 6.42 0.73
N PRO A 173 -0.72 7.12 0.17
CA PRO A 173 -0.20 6.85 -1.17
C PRO A 173 0.17 5.39 -1.41
N SER A 174 0.34 5.03 -2.68
CA SER A 174 0.90 3.73 -3.04
C SER A 174 2.32 3.57 -2.48
N GLY A 175 2.76 2.35 -2.21
CA GLY A 175 4.12 2.07 -1.74
C GLY A 175 4.39 2.38 -0.25
N GLU A 176 3.35 2.69 0.54
CA GLU A 176 3.47 2.98 1.98
C GLU A 176 3.53 1.75 2.89
N ARG A 177 3.95 0.59 2.36
CA ARG A 177 4.09 -0.68 3.10
C ARG A 177 2.84 -1.07 3.93
N LYS A 178 1.65 -0.64 3.47
CA LYS A 178 0.35 -0.90 4.12
C LYS A 178 0.17 -2.38 4.44
N SER A 179 0.36 -3.25 3.45
CA SER A 179 0.19 -4.69 3.61
C SER A 179 1.07 -5.30 4.71
N ALA A 180 2.28 -4.78 4.93
CA ALA A 180 3.16 -5.26 6.00
C ALA A 180 2.65 -4.85 7.40
N ALA A 181 2.10 -3.64 7.54
CA ALA A 181 1.46 -3.23 8.78
C ALA A 181 0.18 -4.04 9.08
N PHE A 182 -0.63 -4.35 8.05
CA PHE A 182 -1.79 -5.24 8.19
C PHE A 182 -1.37 -6.65 8.64
N ALA A 183 -0.35 -7.23 8.03
CA ALA A 183 0.14 -8.57 8.40
C ALA A 183 0.56 -8.67 9.87
N LEU A 184 1.10 -7.59 10.45
CA LEU A 184 1.53 -7.57 11.85
C LEU A 184 0.37 -7.34 12.82
N LEU A 185 -0.55 -6.43 12.50
CA LEU A 185 -1.59 -5.98 13.43
C LEU A 185 -2.91 -6.75 13.31
N ILE A 186 -3.23 -7.23 12.11
CA ILE A 186 -4.42 -8.06 11.83
C ILE A 186 -4.07 -9.54 11.74
N GLY A 187 -2.84 -9.91 11.39
CA GLY A 187 -2.40 -11.31 11.28
C GLY A 187 -2.75 -12.21 12.46
N PRO A 188 -2.68 -11.76 13.73
CA PRO A 188 -3.14 -12.57 14.86
C PRO A 188 -4.64 -12.93 14.83
N ILE A 189 -5.47 -12.09 14.21
CA ILE A 189 -6.90 -12.36 14.00
C ILE A 189 -7.10 -13.39 12.88
N GLU A 190 -6.33 -13.28 11.80
CA GLU A 190 -6.34 -14.26 10.70
C GLU A 190 -5.94 -15.65 11.21
N GLN A 191 -4.87 -15.73 12.02
CA GLN A 191 -4.44 -16.96 12.69
C GLN A 191 -5.53 -17.52 13.62
N TRP A 192 -6.18 -16.67 14.41
CA TRP A 192 -7.29 -17.09 15.25
C TRP A 192 -8.51 -17.59 14.45
N GLU A 193 -8.85 -16.94 13.33
CA GLU A 193 -9.92 -17.40 12.45
C GLU A 193 -9.61 -18.77 11.86
N ASP A 194 -8.37 -19.00 11.43
CA ASP A 194 -7.92 -20.28 10.91
C ASP A 194 -8.04 -21.40 11.96
N ASP A 195 -7.65 -21.12 13.20
CA ASP A 195 -7.81 -22.04 14.33
C ASP A 195 -9.29 -22.36 14.62
N GLU A 196 -10.15 -21.34 14.63
CA GLU A 196 -11.60 -21.50 14.80
C GLU A 196 -12.23 -22.31 13.67
N ARG A 197 -11.83 -22.03 12.43
CA ARG A 197 -12.30 -22.75 11.25
C ARG A 197 -11.89 -24.22 11.30
N ASN A 198 -10.65 -24.51 11.67
CA ASN A 198 -10.16 -25.88 11.82
C ASN A 198 -10.89 -26.63 12.95
N ARG A 199 -11.12 -25.97 14.09
CA ARG A 199 -11.85 -26.57 15.22
C ARG A 199 -13.32 -26.87 14.88
N ARG A 200 -13.98 -26.00 14.11
CA ARG A 200 -15.40 -26.14 13.74
C ARG A 200 -15.62 -26.92 12.44
N ALA A 201 -14.56 -27.28 11.72
CA ALA A 201 -14.66 -28.02 10.46
C ALA A 201 -15.43 -29.34 10.57
N PRO A 202 -15.26 -30.18 11.62
CA PRO A 202 -16.02 -31.43 11.73
C PRO A 202 -17.54 -31.21 11.85
N GLU A 203 -17.97 -30.18 12.59
CA GLU A 203 -19.38 -29.81 12.74
C GLU A 203 -19.97 -29.32 11.41
N TYR A 204 -19.20 -28.50 10.69
CA TYR A 204 -19.55 -28.07 9.33
C TYR A 204 -19.76 -29.26 8.40
N THR A 205 -18.77 -30.16 8.31
CA THR A 205 -18.84 -31.33 7.42
C THR A 205 -20.02 -32.24 7.78
N THR A 206 -20.27 -32.47 9.08
CA THR A 206 -21.36 -33.33 9.55
C THR A 206 -22.73 -32.74 9.23
N SER A 207 -22.93 -31.45 9.52
CA SER A 207 -24.20 -30.77 9.22
C SER A 207 -24.46 -30.68 7.71
N GLN A 208 -23.42 -30.45 6.90
CA GLN A 208 -23.53 -30.41 5.45
C GLN A 208 -23.83 -31.80 4.85
N ALA A 209 -23.19 -32.86 5.35
CA ALA A 209 -23.49 -34.23 4.94
C ALA A 209 -24.93 -34.62 5.28
N ARG A 210 -25.41 -34.27 6.49
CA ARG A 210 -26.78 -34.52 6.90
C ARG A 210 -27.79 -33.80 6.02
N LYS A 211 -27.56 -32.52 5.69
CA LYS A 211 -28.40 -31.78 4.75
C LYS A 211 -28.41 -32.42 3.35
N ARG A 212 -27.27 -32.85 2.82
CA ARG A 212 -27.21 -33.53 1.51
C ARG A 212 -28.01 -34.84 1.47
N VAL A 213 -28.02 -35.60 2.57
CA VAL A 213 -28.83 -36.82 2.66
C VAL A 213 -30.32 -36.47 2.64
N LEU A 214 -30.72 -35.48 3.42
CA LEU A 214 -32.11 -35.02 3.48
C LEU A 214 -32.57 -34.38 2.17
N ASP A 215 -31.72 -33.62 1.47
CA ASP A 215 -32.02 -33.07 0.13
C ASP A 215 -32.34 -34.21 -0.85
N LYS A 216 -31.50 -35.25 -0.92
CA LYS A 216 -31.75 -36.41 -1.78
C LYS A 216 -33.03 -37.16 -1.40
N GLU A 217 -33.33 -37.26 -0.12
CA GLU A 217 -34.56 -37.90 0.35
C GLU A 217 -35.80 -37.07 0.00
N ILE A 218 -35.74 -35.74 0.13
CA ILE A 218 -36.79 -34.81 -0.30
C ILE A 218 -37.02 -34.93 -1.80
N GLU A 219 -35.97 -34.92 -2.62
CA GLU A 219 -36.05 -35.10 -4.07
C GLU A 219 -36.70 -36.44 -4.44
N ARG A 220 -36.27 -37.54 -3.80
CA ARG A 220 -36.83 -38.88 -4.01
C ARG A 220 -38.31 -38.95 -3.66
N LEU A 221 -38.68 -38.50 -2.45
CA LEU A 221 -40.07 -38.50 -1.97
C LEU A 221 -40.97 -37.61 -2.82
N THR A 222 -40.46 -36.46 -3.28
CA THR A 222 -41.19 -35.56 -4.19
C THR A 222 -41.48 -36.25 -5.51
N ALA A 223 -40.48 -36.94 -6.09
CA ALA A 223 -40.65 -37.65 -7.36
C ALA A 223 -41.59 -38.87 -7.23
N GLU A 224 -41.54 -39.60 -6.12
CA GLU A 224 -42.45 -40.72 -5.84
C GLU A 224 -43.89 -40.24 -5.63
N ALA A 225 -44.11 -39.21 -4.82
CA ALA A 225 -45.44 -38.66 -4.56
C ALA A 225 -46.11 -38.08 -5.82
N ALA A 226 -45.31 -37.52 -6.74
CA ALA A 226 -45.82 -36.97 -8.00
C ALA A 226 -46.31 -38.04 -8.99
N LYS A 227 -45.74 -39.25 -8.93
CA LYS A 227 -46.07 -40.37 -9.85
C LYS A 227 -47.11 -41.34 -9.27
N GLU A 228 -47.36 -41.28 -7.96
CA GLU A 228 -48.26 -42.20 -7.27
C GLU A 228 -49.73 -41.93 -7.61
N GLN A 229 -50.47 -43.00 -7.93
CA GLN A 229 -51.89 -42.95 -8.31
C GLN A 229 -52.81 -43.41 -7.18
N ASP A 230 -52.32 -44.26 -6.27
CA ASP A 230 -53.11 -44.68 -5.12
C ASP A 230 -53.20 -43.55 -4.08
N ALA A 231 -54.42 -43.14 -3.75
CA ALA A 231 -54.67 -42.00 -2.87
C ALA A 231 -54.15 -42.21 -1.43
N SER A 232 -54.17 -43.44 -0.93
CA SER A 232 -53.68 -43.78 0.42
C SER A 232 -52.16 -43.72 0.45
N ARG A 233 -51.51 -44.33 -0.56
CA ARG A 233 -50.05 -44.34 -0.68
C ARG A 233 -49.48 -42.96 -0.94
N LYS A 234 -50.14 -42.16 -1.78
CA LYS A 234 -49.74 -40.77 -2.02
C LYS A 234 -49.74 -39.94 -0.74
N LYS A 235 -50.77 -40.08 0.10
CA LYS A 235 -50.85 -39.39 1.40
C LYS A 235 -49.74 -39.81 2.37
N GLN A 236 -49.32 -41.07 2.34
CA GLN A 236 -48.16 -41.55 3.13
C GLN A 236 -46.85 -40.90 2.66
N LEU A 237 -46.64 -40.80 1.35
CA LEU A 237 -45.46 -40.16 0.77
C LEU A 237 -45.42 -38.66 1.06
N GLU A 238 -46.56 -37.97 0.98
CA GLU A 238 -46.68 -36.55 1.35
C GLU A 238 -46.36 -36.31 2.84
N TRP A 239 -46.79 -37.20 3.73
CA TRP A 239 -46.44 -37.13 5.16
C TRP A 239 -44.95 -37.36 5.40
N ALA A 240 -44.35 -38.35 4.72
CA ALA A 240 -42.92 -38.61 4.79
C ALA A 240 -42.11 -37.42 4.25
N LEU A 241 -42.55 -36.82 3.14
CA LEU A 241 -41.95 -35.62 2.55
C LEU A 241 -42.01 -34.44 3.52
N ALA A 242 -43.17 -34.17 4.13
CA ALA A 242 -43.31 -33.12 5.13
C ALA A 242 -42.39 -33.34 6.35
N THR A 243 -42.22 -34.61 6.76
CA THR A 243 -41.31 -34.99 7.84
C THR A 243 -39.86 -34.74 7.46
N ALA A 244 -39.44 -35.15 6.26
CA ALA A 244 -38.09 -34.93 5.75
C ALA A 244 -37.76 -33.43 5.59
N ILE A 245 -38.70 -32.62 5.09
CA ILE A 245 -38.57 -31.15 5.02
C ILE A 245 -38.42 -30.57 6.43
N THR A 246 -39.24 -30.99 7.39
CA THR A 246 -39.16 -30.51 8.77
C THR A 246 -37.80 -30.88 9.40
N GLU A 247 -37.30 -32.09 9.15
CA GLU A 247 -35.97 -32.49 9.63
C GLU A 247 -34.86 -31.67 8.96
N TYR A 248 -34.96 -31.43 7.65
CA TYR A 248 -34.02 -30.58 6.90
C TYR A 248 -33.93 -29.16 7.47
N GLU A 249 -35.08 -28.57 7.81
CA GLU A 249 -35.15 -27.24 8.42
C GLU A 249 -34.58 -27.23 9.84
N ARG A 250 -34.73 -28.33 10.61
CA ARG A 250 -34.15 -28.46 11.96
C ARG A 250 -32.64 -28.63 11.96
N VAL A 251 -32.05 -29.15 10.88
CA VAL A 251 -30.58 -29.20 10.76
C VAL A 251 -30.07 -27.79 10.55
N ALA A 252 -29.59 -27.16 11.63
CA ALA A 252 -28.80 -25.94 11.54
C ALA A 252 -27.55 -26.25 10.71
N LEU A 253 -27.51 -25.75 9.47
CA LEU A 253 -26.29 -25.83 8.68
C LEU A 253 -25.27 -24.91 9.33
N ALA A 254 -24.26 -25.48 9.98
CA ALA A 254 -23.13 -24.68 10.41
C ALA A 254 -22.57 -24.01 9.15
N ALA A 255 -22.34 -22.70 9.19
CA ALA A 255 -21.59 -22.03 8.14
C ALA A 255 -20.09 -22.28 8.39
N PRO A 256 -19.25 -22.36 7.34
CA PRO A 256 -17.81 -22.32 7.54
C PRO A 256 -17.48 -21.10 8.38
N PHE A 257 -16.76 -21.30 9.48
CA PHE A 257 -16.47 -20.19 10.38
C PHE A 257 -15.76 -19.07 9.63
N ARG A 258 -16.27 -17.84 9.82
CA ARG A 258 -15.72 -16.65 9.21
C ARG A 258 -15.97 -15.44 10.10
N ARG A 259 -14.93 -14.64 10.28
CA ARG A 259 -14.93 -13.35 10.97
C ARG A 259 -14.53 -12.23 10.01
N LEU A 260 -13.58 -12.50 9.13
CA LEU A 260 -12.97 -11.55 8.21
C LEU A 260 -13.51 -11.72 6.79
N LEU A 261 -13.70 -10.60 6.10
CA LEU A 261 -13.96 -10.52 4.67
C LEU A 261 -12.93 -9.61 4.02
N GLN A 262 -12.37 -10.07 2.90
CA GLN A 262 -11.51 -9.29 2.02
C GLN A 262 -12.22 -9.15 0.67
N ASN A 263 -12.18 -7.96 0.06
CA ASN A 263 -12.80 -7.68 -1.26
C ASN A 263 -14.25 -8.15 -1.40
N ALA A 264 -15.06 -7.92 -0.36
CA ALA A 264 -16.45 -8.35 -0.34
C ALA A 264 -17.34 -7.50 -1.27
N THR A 265 -18.16 -8.17 -2.06
CA THR A 265 -19.30 -7.53 -2.73
C THR A 265 -20.43 -7.26 -1.72
N PRO A 266 -21.40 -6.39 -2.04
CA PRO A 266 -22.58 -6.18 -1.21
C PRO A 266 -23.33 -7.49 -0.84
N GLU A 267 -23.41 -8.43 -1.79
CA GLU A 267 -24.09 -9.71 -1.62
C GLU A 267 -23.31 -10.65 -0.71
N ALA A 268 -21.98 -10.63 -0.80
CA ALA A 268 -21.10 -11.40 0.08
C ALA A 268 -21.17 -10.88 1.52
N LEU A 269 -21.17 -9.55 1.70
CA LEU A 269 -21.33 -8.93 3.02
C LEU A 269 -22.66 -9.32 3.67
N THR A 270 -23.76 -9.18 2.93
CA THR A 270 -25.10 -9.54 3.44
C THR A 270 -25.20 -11.02 3.80
N SER A 271 -24.70 -11.90 2.94
CA SER A 271 -24.70 -13.35 3.21
C SER A 271 -23.87 -13.69 4.45
N ALA A 272 -22.71 -13.04 4.64
CA ALA A 272 -21.87 -13.25 5.80
C ALA A 272 -22.51 -12.71 7.09
N LEU A 273 -23.19 -11.56 7.04
CA LEU A 273 -23.94 -11.04 8.19
C LEU A 273 -25.11 -11.94 8.58
N VAL A 274 -25.81 -12.54 7.61
CA VAL A 274 -26.87 -13.53 7.88
C VAL A 274 -26.29 -14.76 8.55
N ALA A 275 -25.15 -15.27 8.05
CA ALA A 275 -24.53 -16.47 8.58
C ALA A 275 -23.87 -16.28 9.96
N HIS A 276 -23.28 -15.12 10.22
CA HIS A 276 -22.39 -14.94 11.37
C HIS A 276 -22.80 -13.82 12.33
N GLN A 277 -23.77 -12.97 11.97
CA GLN A 277 -24.24 -11.76 12.68
C GLN A 277 -23.17 -10.67 12.88
N ARG A 278 -21.92 -11.05 13.15
CA ARG A 278 -20.76 -10.17 13.28
C ARG A 278 -19.70 -10.48 12.24
N ILE A 279 -19.25 -9.48 11.51
CA ILE A 279 -18.25 -9.59 10.45
C ILE A 279 -17.35 -8.37 10.46
N ALA A 280 -16.09 -8.53 10.05
CA ALA A 280 -15.20 -7.43 9.75
C ALA A 280 -14.82 -7.45 8.27
N VAL A 281 -14.93 -6.31 7.60
CA VAL A 281 -14.33 -6.13 6.27
C VAL A 281 -12.97 -5.50 6.48
N VAL A 282 -11.92 -6.25 6.14
CA VAL A 282 -10.53 -5.80 6.28
C VAL A 282 -9.90 -5.80 4.91
N SER A 283 -9.29 -4.68 4.52
CA SER A 283 -8.55 -4.64 3.27
C SER A 283 -7.44 -3.58 3.27
N PRO A 284 -6.22 -3.94 2.84
CA PRO A 284 -5.17 -2.97 2.53
C PRO A 284 -5.33 -2.32 1.14
N GLU A 285 -6.31 -2.76 0.33
CA GLU A 285 -6.49 -2.34 -1.06
C GLU A 285 -7.30 -1.05 -1.21
N PRO A 286 -6.90 -0.17 -2.14
CA PRO A 286 -7.51 1.15 -2.31
C PRO A 286 -8.97 1.13 -2.77
N ASP A 287 -9.38 0.11 -3.53
CA ASP A 287 -10.69 0.06 -4.18
C ASP A 287 -11.73 -0.79 -3.45
N SER A 288 -11.38 -1.41 -2.32
CA SER A 288 -12.29 -2.34 -1.63
C SER A 288 -13.60 -1.66 -1.20
N MET A 289 -13.57 -0.36 -0.89
CA MET A 289 -14.81 0.37 -0.59
C MET A 289 -15.67 0.59 -1.84
N GLN A 290 -15.07 0.85 -3.01
CA GLN A 290 -15.82 0.98 -4.27
C GLN A 290 -16.50 -0.33 -4.64
N VAL A 291 -15.79 -1.45 -4.50
CA VAL A 291 -16.35 -2.80 -4.69
C VAL A 291 -17.50 -3.06 -3.72
N LEU A 292 -17.32 -2.69 -2.45
CA LEU A 292 -18.30 -2.93 -1.40
C LEU A 292 -19.61 -2.15 -1.59
N ILE A 293 -19.54 -0.93 -2.12
CA ILE A 293 -20.74 -0.15 -2.47
C ILE A 293 -21.31 -0.52 -3.84
N GLY A 294 -20.67 -1.44 -4.58
CA GLY A 294 -21.11 -1.85 -5.91
C GLY A 294 -20.95 -0.75 -6.96
N ALA A 295 -19.93 0.09 -6.84
CA ALA A 295 -19.64 1.13 -7.83
C ALA A 295 -19.52 0.51 -9.24
N GLY A 296 -20.22 1.10 -10.22
CA GLY A 296 -20.24 0.61 -11.61
C GLY A 296 -21.15 -0.59 -11.89
N ARG A 297 -22.02 -0.99 -10.95
CA ARG A 297 -23.04 -2.04 -11.18
C ARG A 297 -24.43 -1.45 -11.32
N ASP A 298 -25.26 -2.09 -12.16
CA ASP A 298 -26.68 -1.80 -12.27
C ASP A 298 -27.42 -2.29 -11.01
N GLY A 299 -27.79 -1.35 -10.14
CA GLY A 299 -28.57 -1.61 -8.92
C GLY A 299 -28.29 -0.60 -7.81
N PRO A 300 -29.23 -0.40 -6.87
CA PRO A 300 -29.00 0.50 -5.75
C PRO A 300 -27.90 -0.06 -4.83
N PRO A 301 -26.94 0.76 -4.38
CA PRO A 301 -25.89 0.33 -3.48
C PRO A 301 -26.51 -0.18 -2.16
N MET A 302 -26.05 -1.34 -1.65
CA MET A 302 -26.58 -1.95 -0.42
C MET A 302 -26.00 -1.28 0.84
N LEU A 303 -26.23 0.02 0.96
CA LEU A 303 -25.72 0.86 2.05
C LEU A 303 -26.39 0.51 3.40
N GLU A 304 -27.57 -0.11 3.37
CA GLU A 304 -28.32 -0.46 4.57
C GLU A 304 -27.56 -1.43 5.48
N ALA A 305 -26.90 -2.44 4.92
CA ALA A 305 -26.08 -3.38 5.69
C ALA A 305 -24.91 -2.66 6.40
N ILE A 306 -24.31 -1.67 5.75
CA ILE A 306 -23.23 -0.85 6.31
C ILE A 306 -23.75 0.02 7.46
N LEU A 307 -24.90 0.68 7.27
CA LEU A 307 -25.48 1.56 8.28
C LEU A 307 -25.97 0.77 9.50
N LYS A 308 -26.68 -0.33 9.28
CA LYS A 308 -27.25 -1.18 10.33
C LYS A 308 -26.18 -1.97 11.07
N GLY A 309 -25.16 -2.47 10.37
CA GLY A 309 -24.02 -3.15 11.00
C GLY A 309 -23.20 -2.24 11.92
N TYR A 310 -23.16 -0.94 11.65
CA TYR A 310 -22.51 0.03 12.52
C TYR A 310 -23.33 0.31 13.80
N ASN A 311 -24.64 0.49 13.64
CA ASN A 311 -25.56 0.83 14.74
C ASN A 311 -25.99 -0.39 15.56
N GLY A 312 -25.86 -1.60 15.01
CA GLY A 312 -26.37 -2.79 15.65
C GLY A 312 -27.87 -3.01 15.46
N GLU A 313 -28.48 -2.35 14.47
CA GLU A 313 -29.93 -2.35 14.23
C GLU A 313 -30.36 -3.54 13.36
N ARG A 314 -31.57 -4.05 13.60
CA ARG A 314 -32.12 -5.19 12.86
C ARG A 314 -32.08 -4.98 11.35
N LEU A 315 -31.38 -5.88 10.66
CA LEU A 315 -31.30 -5.92 9.20
C LEU A 315 -32.30 -6.97 8.69
N ILE A 316 -33.16 -6.56 7.76
CA ILE A 316 -34.13 -7.41 7.07
C ILE A 316 -33.75 -7.40 5.60
N ILE A 317 -33.62 -8.58 5.01
CA ILE A 317 -33.20 -8.75 3.63
C ILE A 317 -34.30 -9.51 2.92
N ASP A 318 -35.11 -8.78 2.16
CA ASP A 318 -36.15 -9.33 1.31
C ASP A 318 -35.65 -9.38 -0.13
N ARG A 319 -35.70 -10.56 -0.75
CA ARG A 319 -35.39 -10.75 -2.18
C ARG A 319 -36.56 -11.48 -2.83
N GLN A 320 -36.96 -11.06 -4.03
CA GLN A 320 -38.12 -11.65 -4.73
C GLN A 320 -38.07 -13.18 -4.87
N THR A 321 -36.86 -13.75 -4.95
CA THR A 321 -36.63 -15.17 -5.22
C THR A 321 -36.23 -16.01 -4.00
N ARG A 322 -36.14 -15.42 -2.80
CA ARG A 322 -35.69 -16.12 -1.57
C ARG A 322 -36.53 -15.72 -0.36
N GLN A 323 -36.60 -16.61 0.63
CA GLN A 323 -37.24 -16.28 1.91
C GLN A 323 -36.55 -15.08 2.58
N SER A 324 -37.36 -14.24 3.24
CA SER A 324 -36.92 -13.08 4.02
C SER A 324 -35.88 -13.50 5.06
N GLN A 325 -34.67 -12.94 4.99
CA GLN A 325 -33.61 -13.21 5.95
C GLN A 325 -33.51 -12.07 6.96
N ARG A 326 -33.35 -12.41 8.24
CA ARG A 326 -33.31 -11.44 9.34
C ARG A 326 -32.03 -11.61 10.15
N VAL A 327 -31.37 -10.48 10.41
CA VAL A 327 -30.19 -10.38 11.27
C VAL A 327 -30.59 -9.48 12.43
N ALA A 328 -30.71 -10.05 13.63
CA ALA A 328 -31.33 -9.37 14.76
C ALA A 328 -30.49 -8.18 15.22
N ALA A 329 -29.18 -8.39 15.28
CA ALA A 329 -28.22 -7.44 15.84
C ALA A 329 -26.89 -7.51 15.04
N PRO A 330 -26.87 -7.08 13.75
CA PRO A 330 -25.67 -7.12 12.92
C PRO A 330 -24.56 -6.27 13.54
N ALA A 331 -23.32 -6.76 13.54
CA ALA A 331 -22.17 -6.00 14.01
C ALA A 331 -21.07 -6.04 12.95
N LEU A 332 -20.81 -4.89 12.34
CA LEU A 332 -19.86 -4.75 11.25
C LEU A 332 -18.69 -3.88 11.70
N THR A 333 -17.48 -4.39 11.58
CA THR A 333 -16.24 -3.58 11.68
C THR A 333 -15.68 -3.37 10.28
N MET A 334 -15.08 -2.21 10.02
CA MET A 334 -14.41 -1.94 8.74
C MET A 334 -13.02 -1.39 8.97
N VAL A 335 -12.03 -2.03 8.36
CA VAL A 335 -10.63 -1.65 8.42
C VAL A 335 -10.10 -1.57 6.99
N LEU A 336 -10.24 -0.40 6.37
CA LEU A 336 -10.02 -0.23 4.93
C LEU A 336 -8.91 0.79 4.69
N ALA A 337 -7.77 0.39 4.13
CA ALA A 337 -6.76 1.35 3.76
C ALA A 337 -6.99 1.85 2.33
N ALA A 338 -7.23 3.15 2.17
CA ALA A 338 -7.52 3.75 0.88
C ALA A 338 -6.30 4.51 0.33
N GLN A 339 -6.34 4.86 -0.96
CA GLN A 339 -5.49 5.91 -1.50
C GLN A 339 -6.20 7.27 -1.36
N PRO A 340 -5.45 8.39 -1.24
CA PRO A 340 -6.06 9.71 -1.11
C PRO A 340 -7.07 10.04 -2.22
N HIS A 341 -6.78 9.69 -3.48
CA HIS A 341 -7.73 9.92 -4.57
C HIS A 341 -9.02 9.11 -4.43
N ALA A 342 -8.95 7.84 -4.02
CA ALA A 342 -10.13 7.01 -3.79
C ALA A 342 -11.01 7.60 -2.68
N VAL A 343 -10.42 8.18 -1.64
CA VAL A 343 -11.15 8.91 -0.60
C VAL A 343 -11.84 10.16 -1.18
N ARG A 344 -11.16 10.91 -2.05
CA ARG A 344 -11.76 12.07 -2.74
C ARG A 344 -12.97 11.66 -3.57
N ASP A 345 -12.90 10.53 -4.28
CA ASP A 345 -14.04 10.01 -5.07
C ASP A 345 -15.22 9.61 -4.18
N LEU A 346 -14.96 9.00 -3.02
CA LEU A 346 -16.00 8.71 -2.04
C LEU A 346 -16.67 9.99 -1.52
N ILE A 347 -15.88 11.03 -1.21
CA ILE A 347 -16.40 12.32 -0.73
C ILE A 347 -17.24 13.04 -1.80
N ARG A 348 -16.94 12.85 -3.08
CA ARG A 348 -17.77 13.39 -4.18
C ARG A 348 -19.11 12.66 -4.31
N ASN A 349 -19.25 11.47 -3.74
CA ASN A 349 -20.49 10.71 -3.80
C ASN A 349 -21.52 11.22 -2.77
N ARG A 350 -22.45 12.07 -3.24
CA ARG A 350 -23.53 12.63 -2.42
C ARG A 350 -24.36 11.58 -1.70
N ALA A 351 -24.64 10.43 -2.31
CA ALA A 351 -25.46 9.40 -1.68
C ALA A 351 -24.80 8.82 -0.42
N LEU A 352 -23.47 8.72 -0.38
CA LEU A 352 -22.74 8.26 0.81
C LEU A 352 -22.73 9.31 1.93
N ILE A 353 -22.76 10.60 1.58
CA ILE A 353 -22.85 11.71 2.53
C ILE A 353 -24.27 11.81 3.10
N GLU A 354 -25.28 11.94 2.24
CA GLU A 354 -26.67 12.19 2.62
C GLU A 354 -27.26 11.04 3.44
N ARG A 355 -26.87 9.79 3.14
CA ARG A 355 -27.27 8.61 3.93
C ARG A 355 -26.40 8.40 5.18
N GLY A 356 -25.37 9.23 5.39
CA GLY A 356 -24.51 9.22 6.55
C GLY A 356 -23.55 8.03 6.62
N VAL A 357 -23.20 7.42 5.49
CA VAL A 357 -22.23 6.31 5.44
C VAL A 357 -20.84 6.83 5.80
N LEU A 358 -20.36 7.88 5.13
CA LEU A 358 -19.03 8.45 5.39
C LEU A 358 -18.90 9.11 6.77
N ALA A 359 -20.01 9.63 7.31
CA ALA A 359 -20.05 10.19 8.67
C ALA A 359 -19.70 9.16 9.77
N ARG A 360 -19.71 7.86 9.45
CA ARG A 360 -19.35 6.77 10.37
C ARG A 360 -17.88 6.34 10.29
N TYR A 361 -17.10 6.85 9.34
CA TYR A 361 -15.69 6.48 9.19
C TYR A 361 -14.76 7.43 9.94
N LEU A 362 -13.77 6.87 10.61
CA LEU A 362 -12.57 7.54 11.08
C LEU A 362 -11.58 7.59 9.92
N ILE A 363 -11.71 8.60 9.05
CA ILE A 363 -10.83 8.79 7.91
C ILE A 363 -9.58 9.53 8.38
N LEU A 364 -8.41 8.93 8.16
CA LEU A 364 -7.13 9.48 8.57
C LEU A 364 -6.29 9.79 7.34
N LEU A 365 -5.74 10.99 7.27
CA LEU A 365 -4.77 11.38 6.24
C LEU A 365 -3.40 11.61 6.90
N PRO A 366 -2.67 10.54 7.28
CA PRO A 366 -1.38 10.70 7.92
C PRO A 366 -0.30 11.19 6.95
N PRO A 367 0.75 11.87 7.45
CA PRO A 367 1.87 12.29 6.63
C PRO A 367 2.60 11.08 6.03
N SER A 368 2.98 11.18 4.77
CA SER A 368 3.77 10.15 4.08
C SER A 368 5.15 9.99 4.72
N ARG A 369 5.65 8.75 4.80
CA ARG A 369 7.06 8.48 5.20
C ARG A 369 7.96 8.21 4.00
N LEU A 370 7.42 8.19 2.78
CA LEU A 370 8.23 8.05 1.56
C LEU A 370 9.29 9.15 1.50
N GLY A 371 10.51 8.78 1.12
CA GLY A 371 11.66 9.69 1.09
C GLY A 371 12.34 9.95 2.45
N ALA A 372 11.69 9.67 3.58
CA ALA A 372 12.22 9.90 4.94
C ALA A 372 12.47 8.60 5.73
N ARG A 373 12.62 7.48 5.02
CA ARG A 373 12.78 6.14 5.61
C ARG A 373 14.22 5.91 6.06
N ALA A 374 14.40 5.41 7.29
CA ALA A 374 15.72 5.01 7.77
C ALA A 374 16.16 3.70 7.12
N ILE A 375 17.44 3.61 6.77
CA ILE A 375 18.07 2.39 6.29
C ILE A 375 18.23 1.43 7.50
N ALA A 376 17.94 0.14 7.31
CA ALA A 376 18.00 -0.90 8.34
C ALA A 376 17.21 -0.54 9.63
N PRO A 377 15.87 -0.44 9.57
CA PRO A 377 15.06 -0.16 10.75
C PRO A 377 15.19 -1.26 11.81
N PRO A 378 14.95 -0.94 13.09
CA PRO A 378 14.94 -1.94 14.16
C PRO A 378 13.85 -2.98 13.90
N VAL A 379 14.08 -4.21 14.34
CA VAL A 379 13.06 -5.26 14.31
C VAL A 379 12.10 -5.13 15.50
N ILE A 380 10.87 -5.60 15.34
CA ILE A 380 9.91 -5.67 16.45
C ILE A 380 10.36 -6.78 17.40
N PRO A 381 10.58 -6.50 18.71
CA PRO A 381 10.92 -7.52 19.68
C PRO A 381 9.86 -8.63 19.74
N GLU A 382 10.28 -9.89 19.81
CA GLU A 382 9.35 -11.02 19.75
C GLU A 382 8.37 -11.04 20.95
N LEU A 383 8.83 -10.58 22.13
CA LEU A 383 7.98 -10.41 23.29
C LEU A 383 6.81 -9.44 23.01
N VAL A 384 7.04 -8.34 22.30
CA VAL A 384 6.00 -7.36 21.97
C VAL A 384 4.93 -8.00 21.08
N LYS A 385 5.34 -8.76 20.04
CA LYS A 385 4.41 -9.49 19.18
C LYS A 385 3.61 -10.53 19.96
N ALA A 386 4.29 -11.33 20.78
CA ALA A 386 3.68 -12.39 21.58
C ALA A 386 2.67 -11.82 22.59
N THR A 387 3.02 -10.74 23.30
CA THR A 387 2.13 -10.06 24.24
C THR A 387 0.89 -9.50 23.52
N TYR A 388 1.07 -8.84 22.37
CA TYR A 388 -0.05 -8.35 21.55
C TYR A 388 -0.98 -9.46 21.10
N ALA A 389 -0.43 -10.52 20.48
CA ALA A 389 -1.20 -11.66 20.02
C ALA A 389 -1.95 -12.36 21.15
N THR A 390 -1.32 -12.51 22.32
CA THR A 390 -1.92 -13.18 23.50
C THR A 390 -3.11 -12.41 24.06
N HIS A 391 -3.02 -11.09 24.20
CA HIS A 391 -4.13 -10.28 24.72
C HIS A 391 -5.25 -10.12 23.70
N LEU A 392 -4.91 -9.95 22.42
CA LEU A 392 -5.89 -9.88 21.34
C LEU A 392 -6.65 -11.20 21.17
N ARG A 393 -5.94 -12.34 21.20
CA ARG A 393 -6.56 -13.66 21.19
C ARG A 393 -7.47 -13.87 22.38
N TRP A 394 -7.04 -13.48 23.57
CA TRP A 394 -7.89 -13.56 24.75
C TRP A 394 -9.20 -12.78 24.55
N LEU A 395 -9.15 -11.56 23.99
CA LEU A 395 -10.37 -10.83 23.66
C LEU A 395 -11.24 -11.56 22.64
N LEU A 396 -10.64 -12.11 21.58
CA LEU A 396 -11.38 -12.87 20.57
C LEU A 396 -12.05 -14.11 21.17
N ASP A 397 -11.39 -14.81 22.09
CA ASP A 397 -11.93 -16.00 22.75
C ASP A 397 -13.02 -15.64 23.78
N THR A 398 -12.84 -14.55 24.54
CA THR A 398 -13.79 -14.19 25.62
C THR A 398 -14.95 -13.33 25.16
N CYS A 399 -14.74 -12.43 24.21
CA CYS A 399 -15.79 -11.54 23.69
C CYS A 399 -16.62 -12.26 22.64
N GLN A 400 -17.26 -13.36 23.05
CA GLN A 400 -18.31 -14.04 22.29
C GLN A 400 -19.66 -13.63 22.87
N PRO A 401 -20.66 -13.29 22.03
CA PRO A 401 -22.00 -12.98 22.53
C PRO A 401 -22.62 -14.23 23.17
N PRO A 402 -23.40 -14.08 24.27
CA PRO A 402 -24.03 -15.21 24.95
C PRO A 402 -25.12 -15.88 24.09
N ALA A 403 -25.76 -15.10 23.22
CA ALA A 403 -26.66 -15.55 22.17
C ALA A 403 -26.50 -14.63 20.93
N PRO A 404 -26.81 -15.10 19.71
CA PRO A 404 -26.64 -14.32 18.48
C PRO A 404 -27.29 -12.92 18.52
N GLU A 405 -28.40 -12.77 19.24
CA GLU A 405 -29.16 -11.53 19.40
C GLU A 405 -28.87 -10.73 20.69
N GLN A 406 -27.98 -11.22 21.56
CA GLN A 406 -27.70 -10.59 22.85
C GLN A 406 -26.28 -10.03 22.92
N ARG A 407 -26.16 -8.87 23.57
CA ARG A 407 -24.89 -8.18 23.81
C ARG A 407 -24.75 -7.89 25.29
N HIS A 408 -23.54 -8.06 25.82
CA HIS A 408 -23.24 -7.58 27.17
C HIS A 408 -23.29 -6.05 27.21
N THR A 409 -23.87 -5.50 28.27
CA THR A 409 -23.92 -4.05 28.48
C THR A 409 -22.78 -3.63 29.40
N VAL A 410 -21.98 -2.66 28.96
CA VAL A 410 -20.96 -1.99 29.76
C VAL A 410 -21.47 -0.60 30.13
N THR A 411 -21.41 -0.24 31.40
CA THR A 411 -21.83 1.08 31.89
C THR A 411 -20.65 2.04 31.98
N LEU A 412 -20.95 3.34 32.13
CA LEU A 412 -19.95 4.36 32.40
C LEU A 412 -19.88 4.65 33.91
N SER A 413 -18.68 4.84 34.43
CA SER A 413 -18.49 5.49 35.75
C SER A 413 -19.01 6.93 35.71
N ALA A 414 -19.28 7.52 36.88
CA ALA A 414 -19.72 8.92 36.96
C ALA A 414 -18.68 9.87 36.33
N GLU A 415 -17.38 9.61 36.56
CA GLU A 415 -16.29 10.38 35.98
C GLU A 415 -16.20 10.23 34.47
N ALA A 416 -16.49 9.04 33.92
CA ALA A 416 -16.55 8.83 32.48
C ALA A 416 -17.73 9.57 31.86
N LEU A 417 -18.91 9.51 32.47
CA LEU A 417 -20.09 10.23 32.00
C LEU A 417 -19.85 11.75 32.02
N HIS A 418 -19.23 12.28 33.08
CA HIS A 418 -18.83 13.69 33.15
C HIS A 418 -17.87 14.07 32.02
N ALA A 419 -16.89 13.22 31.68
CA ALA A 419 -15.97 13.48 30.57
C ALA A 419 -16.69 13.52 29.21
N VAL A 420 -17.68 12.63 28.99
CA VAL A 420 -18.53 12.65 27.78
C VAL A 420 -19.33 13.95 27.70
N HIS A 421 -19.99 14.34 28.79
CA HIS A 421 -20.78 15.58 28.83
C HIS A 421 -19.92 16.83 28.60
N ALA A 422 -18.73 16.88 29.20
CA ALA A 422 -17.79 17.99 28.99
C ALA A 422 -17.37 18.09 27.52
N MET A 423 -17.07 16.95 26.88
CA MET A 423 -16.77 16.91 25.44
C MET A 423 -17.97 17.36 24.60
N GLN A 424 -19.18 16.88 24.89
CA GLN A 424 -20.39 17.30 24.16
C GLN A 424 -20.62 18.81 24.28
N ALA A 425 -20.47 19.38 25.47
CA ALA A 425 -20.59 20.83 25.69
C ALA A 425 -19.56 21.64 24.89
N MET A 426 -18.38 21.07 24.61
CA MET A 426 -17.36 21.69 23.76
C MET A 426 -17.64 21.56 22.25
N ILE A 427 -18.22 20.43 21.82
CA ILE A 427 -18.45 20.14 20.39
C ILE A 427 -19.77 20.74 19.88
N GLU A 428 -20.84 20.75 20.67
CA GLU A 428 -22.17 21.18 20.21
C GLU A 428 -22.19 22.61 19.64
N PRO A 429 -21.56 23.63 20.27
CA PRO A 429 -21.52 24.98 19.70
C PRO A 429 -20.78 25.04 18.35
N ARG A 430 -19.81 24.16 18.13
CA ARG A 430 -19.01 24.07 16.90
C ARG A 430 -19.79 23.49 15.72
N LEU A 431 -20.93 22.84 15.98
CA LEU A 431 -21.86 22.31 14.96
C LEU A 431 -22.92 23.32 14.52
N HIS A 432 -23.01 24.48 15.19
CA HIS A 432 -24.01 25.49 14.90
C HIS A 432 -23.91 25.97 13.45
N GLU A 433 -25.01 25.89 12.70
CA GLU A 433 -25.04 26.07 11.24
C GLU A 433 -24.40 27.38 10.75
N GLN A 434 -24.59 28.48 11.48
CA GLN A 434 -24.10 29.80 11.07
C GLN A 434 -22.80 30.25 11.74
N ARG A 435 -22.38 29.61 12.84
CA ARG A 435 -21.30 30.13 13.71
C ARG A 435 -20.25 29.08 14.07
N GLY A 436 -20.58 27.82 13.89
CA GLY A 436 -19.74 26.69 14.24
C GLY A 436 -18.68 26.42 13.19
N ASP A 437 -17.44 26.20 13.63
CA ASP A 437 -16.29 25.92 12.78
C ASP A 437 -16.30 24.51 12.17
N LEU A 438 -17.26 23.65 12.57
CA LEU A 438 -17.49 22.32 12.00
C LEU A 438 -18.72 22.27 11.07
N ALA A 439 -19.41 23.40 10.87
CA ALA A 439 -20.58 23.50 10.00
C ALA A 439 -20.24 23.72 8.52
N GLY A 440 -18.99 24.07 8.19
CA GLY A 440 -18.57 24.54 6.85
C GLY A 440 -18.70 23.54 5.70
N HIS A 441 -18.94 22.26 5.99
CA HIS A 441 -19.17 21.24 4.97
C HIS A 441 -20.19 20.20 5.45
N PRO A 442 -21.16 19.74 4.61
CA PRO A 442 -22.20 18.81 5.03
C PRO A 442 -21.66 17.52 5.65
N LEU A 443 -20.62 16.95 5.05
CA LEU A 443 -19.98 15.75 5.60
C LEU A 443 -19.25 16.04 6.92
N LEU A 444 -18.58 17.18 7.08
CA LEU A 444 -17.89 17.51 8.34
C LEU A 444 -18.90 17.68 9.47
N ARG A 445 -19.99 18.41 9.23
CA ARG A 445 -21.06 18.62 10.20
C ARG A 445 -21.72 17.30 10.60
N ALA A 446 -22.07 16.46 9.62
CA ALA A 446 -22.70 15.17 9.87
C ALA A 446 -21.76 14.19 10.61
N TRP A 447 -20.46 14.21 10.27
CA TRP A 447 -19.44 13.41 10.92
C TRP A 447 -19.19 13.88 12.37
N ALA A 448 -19.03 15.18 12.58
CA ALA A 448 -18.80 15.77 13.90
C ALA A 448 -20.03 15.61 14.82
N GLY A 449 -21.25 15.62 14.27
CA GLY A 449 -22.46 15.25 15.01
C GLY A 449 -22.48 13.78 15.48
N LYS A 450 -21.65 12.91 14.90
CA LYS A 450 -21.44 11.51 15.35
C LYS A 450 -20.20 11.33 16.22
N LEU A 451 -19.42 12.39 16.48
CA LEU A 451 -18.15 12.31 17.19
C LEU A 451 -18.31 11.73 18.60
N THR A 452 -19.41 12.03 19.30
CA THR A 452 -19.67 11.42 20.60
C THR A 452 -19.74 9.89 20.53
N GLY A 453 -20.48 9.36 19.55
CA GLY A 453 -20.57 7.91 19.34
C GLY A 453 -19.21 7.31 18.97
N HIS A 454 -18.43 7.99 18.13
CA HIS A 454 -17.05 7.60 17.77
C HIS A 454 -16.15 7.48 19.00
N VAL A 455 -16.17 8.49 19.87
CA VAL A 455 -15.34 8.52 21.08
C VAL A 455 -15.76 7.44 22.07
N VAL A 456 -17.07 7.22 22.26
CA VAL A 456 -17.53 6.14 23.15
C VAL A 456 -17.15 4.76 22.61
N ARG A 457 -17.23 4.55 21.29
CA ARG A 457 -16.74 3.32 20.64
C ARG A 457 -15.24 3.12 20.86
N ILE A 458 -14.45 4.17 20.71
CA ILE A 458 -13.00 4.14 21.00
C ILE A 458 -12.79 3.78 22.48
N ALA A 459 -13.47 4.46 23.42
CA ALA A 459 -13.38 4.19 24.85
C ALA A 459 -13.71 2.74 25.19
N ALA A 460 -14.73 2.16 24.55
CA ALA A 460 -15.11 0.76 24.75
C ALA A 460 -14.00 -0.21 24.32
N ASN A 461 -13.37 0.05 23.18
CA ASN A 461 -12.25 -0.76 22.67
C ASN A 461 -11.01 -0.62 23.56
N LEU A 462 -10.69 0.60 24.01
CA LEU A 462 -9.61 0.84 24.97
C LEU A 462 -9.88 0.14 26.31
N HIS A 463 -11.12 0.22 26.81
CA HIS A 463 -11.56 -0.45 28.04
C HIS A 463 -11.37 -1.97 27.95
N ALA A 464 -11.85 -2.59 26.87
CA ALA A 464 -11.65 -4.01 26.63
C ALA A 464 -10.16 -4.39 26.60
N ALA A 465 -9.32 -3.56 25.98
CA ALA A 465 -7.90 -3.82 25.92
C ALA A 465 -7.18 -3.69 27.29
N HIS A 466 -7.62 -2.77 28.17
CA HIS A 466 -7.15 -2.72 29.56
C HIS A 466 -7.62 -3.94 30.37
N CYS A 467 -8.86 -4.37 30.15
CA CYS A 467 -9.44 -5.56 30.75
C CYS A 467 -8.68 -6.84 30.32
N ALA A 468 -8.28 -6.94 29.05
CA ALA A 468 -7.50 -8.05 28.51
C ALA A 468 -6.10 -8.18 29.11
N ALA A 469 -5.47 -7.06 29.47
CA ALA A 469 -4.19 -7.05 30.16
C ALA A 469 -4.31 -7.66 31.56
N ARG A 470 -5.44 -7.41 32.25
CA ARG A 470 -5.75 -7.93 33.60
C ARG A 470 -6.53 -9.24 33.60
N LYS A 471 -6.92 -9.76 32.43
CA LYS A 471 -7.76 -10.96 32.26
C LYS A 471 -9.13 -10.85 32.97
N VAL A 472 -9.71 -9.65 32.98
CA VAL A 472 -11.04 -9.36 33.53
C VAL A 472 -12.02 -9.20 32.37
N LEU A 473 -13.24 -9.73 32.47
CA LEU A 473 -14.24 -9.56 31.42
C LEU A 473 -14.61 -8.08 31.24
N PRO A 474 -14.68 -7.54 30.01
CA PRO A 474 -14.91 -6.11 29.79
C PRO A 474 -16.22 -5.55 30.36
N TRP A 475 -17.24 -6.38 30.53
CA TRP A 475 -18.54 -6.02 31.10
C TRP A 475 -18.65 -6.28 32.62
N ALA A 476 -17.57 -6.75 33.26
CA ALA A 476 -17.56 -6.95 34.71
C ALA A 476 -17.39 -5.63 35.48
N GLU A 477 -16.91 -4.58 34.83
CA GLU A 477 -16.63 -3.28 35.44
C GLU A 477 -17.01 -2.14 34.49
N PRO A 478 -17.40 -0.97 35.02
CA PRO A 478 -17.73 0.20 34.21
C PRO A 478 -16.49 0.79 33.54
N ILE A 479 -16.68 1.49 32.42
CA ILE A 479 -15.60 2.29 31.80
C ILE A 479 -15.21 3.42 32.76
N SER A 480 -13.93 3.47 33.10
CA SER A 480 -13.38 4.48 34.02
C SER A 480 -13.27 5.86 33.37
N GLY A 481 -13.27 6.92 34.20
CA GLY A 481 -13.04 8.27 33.72
C GLY A 481 -11.67 8.47 33.04
N GLU A 482 -10.66 7.69 33.42
CA GLU A 482 -9.34 7.71 32.78
C GLU A 482 -9.40 7.21 31.33
N VAL A 483 -10.02 6.04 31.11
CA VAL A 483 -10.20 5.47 29.77
C VAL A 483 -11.05 6.39 28.90
N MET A 484 -12.10 6.99 29.46
CA MET A 484 -12.92 7.93 28.70
C MET A 484 -12.15 9.20 28.33
N ARG A 485 -11.36 9.79 29.23
CA ARG A 485 -10.50 10.95 28.91
C ARG A 485 -9.46 10.61 27.84
N ALA A 486 -8.89 9.40 27.88
CA ALA A 486 -8.00 8.91 26.85
C ALA A 486 -8.69 8.83 25.48
N ALA A 487 -9.96 8.42 25.43
CA ALA A 487 -10.75 8.42 24.20
C ALA A 487 -11.14 9.84 23.74
N VAL A 488 -11.49 10.76 24.66
CA VAL A 488 -11.79 12.17 24.35
C VAL A 488 -10.57 12.88 23.72
N ALA A 489 -9.35 12.46 24.05
CA ALA A 489 -8.14 13.00 23.43
C ALA A 489 -8.04 12.75 21.91
N TYR A 490 -8.86 11.85 21.34
CA TYR A 490 -8.93 11.63 19.90
C TYR A 490 -9.74 12.72 19.16
N CYS A 491 -10.58 13.50 19.86
CA CYS A 491 -11.48 14.46 19.22
C CYS A 491 -10.78 15.43 18.28
N GLU A 492 -9.81 16.21 18.79
CA GLU A 492 -9.14 17.22 17.97
C GLU A 492 -8.26 16.60 16.86
N PRO A 493 -7.45 15.54 17.11
CA PRO A 493 -6.73 14.86 16.03
C PRO A 493 -7.65 14.31 14.94
N LEU A 494 -8.79 13.71 15.30
CA LEU A 494 -9.76 13.21 14.31
C LEU A 494 -10.42 14.35 13.53
N ILE A 495 -10.76 15.47 14.17
CA ILE A 495 -11.25 16.68 13.49
C ILE A 495 -10.19 17.20 12.52
N ALA A 496 -8.92 17.24 12.92
CA ALA A 496 -7.82 17.71 12.08
C ALA A 496 -7.63 16.81 10.85
N HIS A 497 -7.65 15.48 11.01
CA HIS A 497 -7.62 14.56 9.88
C HIS A 497 -8.83 14.73 8.96
N MET A 498 -10.05 14.85 9.52
CA MET A 498 -11.25 15.03 8.71
C MET A 498 -11.23 16.34 7.92
N ARG A 499 -10.71 17.43 8.51
CA ARG A 499 -10.49 18.70 7.81
C ARG A 499 -9.45 18.56 6.70
N ALA A 500 -8.34 17.88 6.97
CA ALA A 500 -7.30 17.65 5.96
C ALA A 500 -7.82 16.81 4.79
N VAL A 501 -8.61 15.77 5.07
CA VAL A 501 -9.27 14.94 4.05
C VAL A 501 -10.18 15.75 3.13
N LEU A 502 -10.92 16.70 3.69
CA LEU A 502 -11.83 17.54 2.91
C LEU A 502 -11.13 18.74 2.24
N GLY A 503 -9.87 19.02 2.60
CA GLY A 503 -9.02 20.01 1.94
C GLY A 503 -9.67 21.40 1.87
N ASP A 504 -9.61 22.01 0.68
CA ASP A 504 -10.13 23.35 0.42
C ASP A 504 -11.66 23.46 0.56
N ALA A 505 -12.40 22.35 0.52
CA ALA A 505 -13.87 22.35 0.54
C ALA A 505 -14.48 22.75 1.90
N VAL A 506 -13.66 22.89 2.94
CA VAL A 506 -14.08 23.23 4.32
C VAL A 506 -13.38 24.49 4.81
N MET A 507 -12.39 24.98 4.09
CA MET A 507 -11.66 26.17 4.46
C MET A 507 -12.52 27.40 4.24
N SER A 508 -12.40 28.40 5.10
CA SER A 508 -12.84 29.73 4.71
C SER A 508 -12.07 30.16 3.46
N ASP A 509 -12.64 31.05 2.64
CA ASP A 509 -11.94 31.55 1.47
C ASP A 509 -10.55 32.13 1.84
N ALA A 510 -10.42 32.69 3.05
CA ALA A 510 -9.18 33.26 3.55
C ALA A 510 -8.15 32.18 3.88
N ASP A 511 -8.57 31.07 4.50
CA ASP A 511 -7.67 29.98 4.84
C ASP A 511 -7.23 29.20 3.59
N ARG A 512 -8.10 29.07 2.58
CA ARG A 512 -7.75 28.51 1.26
C ARG A 512 -6.64 29.32 0.59
N VAL A 513 -6.78 30.64 0.58
CA VAL A 513 -5.75 31.53 0.05
C VAL A 513 -4.49 31.48 0.92
N ALA A 514 -4.61 31.40 2.25
CA ALA A 514 -3.48 31.27 3.16
C ALA A 514 -2.67 29.99 2.89
N ARG A 515 -3.33 28.85 2.66
CA ARG A 515 -2.66 27.59 2.30
C ARG A 515 -1.86 27.72 1.00
N ARG A 516 -2.43 28.32 -0.05
CA ARG A 516 -1.71 28.59 -1.31
C ARG A 516 -0.51 29.52 -1.09
N VAL A 517 -0.65 30.51 -0.21
CA VAL A 517 0.46 31.39 0.18
C VAL A 517 1.53 30.61 0.97
N ARG A 518 1.19 29.65 1.84
CA ARG A 518 2.17 28.75 2.49
C ARG A 518 2.91 27.90 1.47
N ALA A 519 2.23 27.33 0.49
CA ALA A 519 2.85 26.55 -0.58
C ALA A 519 3.85 27.39 -1.40
N ILE A 520 3.48 28.64 -1.70
CA ILE A 520 4.38 29.63 -2.30
C ILE A 520 5.58 29.87 -1.38
N ILE A 521 5.36 30.17 -0.10
CA ILE A 521 6.43 30.40 0.89
C ILE A 521 7.39 29.20 0.97
N ALA A 522 6.86 27.97 1.03
CA ALA A 522 7.64 26.74 1.08
C ALA A 522 8.50 26.53 -0.19
N ARG A 523 7.96 26.88 -1.37
CA ARG A 523 8.71 26.86 -2.64
C ARG A 523 9.84 27.90 -2.67
N TYR A 524 9.67 29.04 -2.00
CA TYR A 524 10.67 30.12 -1.92
C TYR A 524 11.53 30.08 -0.64
N ALA A 525 11.47 28.98 0.13
CA ALA A 525 12.12 28.83 1.43
C ALA A 525 13.65 29.01 1.43
N ALA A 526 14.28 29.02 0.26
CA ALA A 526 15.70 29.32 0.09
C ALA A 526 16.10 30.75 0.55
N HIS A 527 15.15 31.67 0.78
CA HIS A 527 15.47 33.09 1.04
C HIS A 527 15.06 33.60 2.43
N GLY A 528 14.39 32.80 3.27
CA GLY A 528 14.01 33.14 4.65
C GLY A 528 13.11 34.38 4.83
N GLN A 529 12.80 35.09 3.75
CA GLN A 529 11.99 36.30 3.69
C GLN A 529 11.16 36.28 2.40
N ILE A 530 9.95 36.80 2.48
CA ILE A 530 9.05 36.95 1.34
C ILE A 530 8.47 38.37 1.31
N THR A 531 8.38 38.96 0.12
CA THR A 531 7.78 40.29 -0.03
C THR A 531 6.31 40.18 -0.40
N GLU A 532 5.49 41.12 0.09
CA GLU A 532 4.06 41.22 -0.23
C GLU A 532 3.85 41.31 -1.76
N ARG A 533 4.77 41.96 -2.48
CA ARG A 533 4.77 42.04 -3.95
C ARG A 533 4.90 40.66 -4.61
N MET A 534 5.78 39.79 -4.11
CA MET A 534 5.95 38.43 -4.65
C MET A 534 4.68 37.60 -4.44
N ILE A 535 4.05 37.72 -3.27
CA ILE A 535 2.79 37.04 -2.97
C ILE A 535 1.69 37.50 -3.92
N TYR A 536 1.53 38.82 -4.13
CA TYR A 536 0.56 39.35 -5.10
C TYR A 536 0.86 38.94 -6.55
N GLN A 537 2.13 38.80 -6.93
CA GLN A 537 2.52 38.36 -8.27
C GLN A 537 2.26 36.87 -8.49
N ALA A 538 2.47 36.03 -7.48
CA ALA A 538 2.18 34.60 -7.54
C ALA A 538 0.68 34.29 -7.42
N MET A 539 -0.10 35.16 -6.77
CA MET A 539 -1.55 35.01 -6.55
C MET A 539 -2.38 35.97 -7.41
N ARG A 540 -2.00 36.15 -8.68
CA ARG A 540 -2.63 37.11 -9.61
C ARG A 540 -4.13 36.92 -9.85
N THR A 541 -4.64 35.71 -9.63
CA THR A 541 -6.06 35.37 -9.80
C THR A 541 -6.90 35.68 -8.57
N GLU A 542 -6.29 35.97 -7.42
CA GLU A 542 -6.99 36.23 -6.16
C GLU A 542 -7.15 37.73 -5.89
N SER A 543 -8.25 38.10 -5.20
CA SER A 543 -8.48 39.50 -4.86
C SER A 543 -7.50 39.98 -3.78
N ARG A 544 -7.19 41.28 -3.82
CA ARG A 544 -6.26 41.91 -2.88
C ARG A 544 -6.70 41.74 -1.42
N GLU A 545 -7.99 41.89 -1.18
CA GLU A 545 -8.60 41.74 0.15
C GLU A 545 -8.45 40.31 0.69
N MET A 546 -8.60 39.30 -0.17
CA MET A 546 -8.43 37.90 0.22
C MET A 546 -6.99 37.55 0.57
N ILE A 547 -6.03 38.08 -0.17
CA ILE A 547 -4.60 37.93 0.14
C ILE A 547 -4.25 38.62 1.47
N GLU A 548 -4.82 39.79 1.77
CA GLU A 548 -4.61 40.47 3.04
C GLU A 548 -5.19 39.69 4.22
N ARG A 549 -6.39 39.11 4.09
CA ARG A 549 -6.98 38.21 5.10
C ARG A 549 -6.14 36.95 5.29
N ALA A 550 -5.66 36.35 4.21
CA ALA A 550 -4.76 35.19 4.25
C ALA A 550 -3.46 35.51 5.00
N LEU A 551 -2.83 36.66 4.73
CA LEU A 551 -1.64 37.11 5.45
C LEU A 551 -1.89 37.30 6.95
N GLN A 552 -3.07 37.79 7.34
CA GLN A 552 -3.45 37.87 8.75
C GLN A 552 -3.56 36.49 9.41
N THR A 553 -4.13 35.51 8.70
CA THR A 553 -4.15 34.11 9.15
C THR A 553 -2.72 33.58 9.37
N LEU A 554 -1.81 33.76 8.41
CA LEU A 554 -0.41 33.29 8.53
C LEU A 554 0.37 33.96 9.66
N LEU A 555 0.12 35.25 9.91
CA LEU A 555 0.71 35.96 11.06
C LEU A 555 0.16 35.45 12.39
N LYS A 556 -1.14 35.12 12.44
CA LYS A 556 -1.80 34.56 13.63
C LYS A 556 -1.31 33.15 13.93
N ASP A 557 -1.09 32.35 12.89
CA ASP A 557 -0.66 30.96 12.99
C ASP A 557 0.85 30.84 13.26
N GLY A 558 1.60 31.96 13.21
CA GLY A 558 3.02 32.01 13.52
C GLY A 558 3.93 31.60 12.35
N ASP A 559 3.40 31.48 11.14
CA ASP A 559 4.15 31.11 9.94
C ASP A 559 5.02 32.25 9.39
N LEU A 560 4.56 33.48 9.63
CA LEU A 560 5.21 34.71 9.20
C LEU A 560 5.44 35.61 10.40
N GLU A 561 6.55 36.34 10.38
CA GLU A 561 6.84 37.43 11.31
C GLU A 561 7.04 38.73 10.52
N GLY A 562 6.33 39.79 10.88
CA GLY A 562 6.45 41.09 10.23
C GLY A 562 5.14 41.89 10.16
N PRO A 563 5.09 42.95 9.34
CA PRO A 563 6.11 43.34 8.36
C PRO A 563 7.38 43.90 9.00
N LEU A 564 8.55 43.46 8.53
CA LEU A 564 9.86 44.00 8.91
C LEU A 564 10.00 45.45 8.41
N LYS A 565 10.54 46.34 9.25
CA LYS A 565 10.87 47.72 8.83
C LYS A 565 12.11 47.68 7.93
N VAL A 566 11.92 47.82 6.62
CA VAL A 566 13.03 48.01 5.68
C VAL A 566 13.44 49.48 5.69
N THR A 567 14.64 49.78 6.20
CA THR A 567 15.24 51.12 6.15
C THR A 567 15.84 51.40 4.76
N GLY A 568 14.99 51.90 3.85
CA GLY A 568 15.34 52.86 2.78
C GLY A 568 16.20 52.44 1.57
N ARG A 569 15.62 52.61 0.37
CA ARG A 569 16.27 53.32 -0.75
C ARG A 569 15.27 54.34 -1.32
N LYS A 570 15.75 55.55 -1.61
CA LYS A 570 14.95 56.69 -2.11
C LYS A 570 14.19 56.32 -3.39
N GLY A 571 12.88 56.54 -3.39
CA GLY A 571 12.05 56.54 -4.61
C GLY A 571 11.17 55.32 -4.84
N GLY A 572 10.31 54.96 -3.88
CA GLY A 572 9.23 53.98 -4.08
C GLY A 572 8.48 53.67 -2.78
N ARG A 573 7.18 53.35 -2.86
CA ARG A 573 6.40 52.90 -1.69
C ARG A 573 7.06 51.62 -1.14
N PRO A 574 7.47 51.58 0.14
CA PRO A 574 8.20 50.43 0.69
C PRO A 574 7.33 49.17 0.58
N SER A 575 7.88 48.10 -0.01
CA SER A 575 7.21 46.79 -0.05
C SER A 575 7.28 46.17 1.34
N LYS A 576 6.14 45.70 1.87
CA LYS A 576 6.13 44.97 3.14
C LYS A 576 6.90 43.66 2.96
N VAL A 577 7.82 43.39 3.88
CA VAL A 577 8.63 42.17 3.90
C VAL A 577 8.27 41.37 5.14
N TYR A 578 8.02 40.07 4.96
CA TYR A 578 7.73 39.14 6.05
C TYR A 578 8.89 38.17 6.17
N ARG A 579 9.34 37.91 7.40
CA ARG A 579 10.23 36.79 7.71
C ARG A 579 9.41 35.51 7.72
N VAL A 580 9.93 34.46 7.09
CA VAL A 580 9.31 33.14 7.06
C VAL A 580 9.81 32.35 8.27
N LEU A 581 8.88 31.83 9.08
CA LEU A 581 9.18 31.03 10.26
C LEU A 581 8.93 29.53 10.05
N ILE A 582 8.29 29.14 8.94
CA ILE A 582 8.11 27.73 8.56
C ILE A 582 9.48 27.17 8.12
N ALA A 583 10.04 26.24 8.90
CA ALA A 583 11.27 25.52 8.53
C ALA A 583 10.99 24.51 7.40
N PRO A 584 11.85 24.41 6.36
CA PRO A 584 11.81 23.28 5.46
C PRO A 584 12.30 22.04 6.21
N ASN A 585 11.39 21.09 6.49
CA ASN A 585 11.66 19.78 7.09
C ASN A 585 12.73 19.75 8.20
N ALA A 586 12.35 20.12 9.43
CA ALA A 586 13.07 19.70 10.61
C ALA A 586 12.12 18.98 11.56
N THR A 587 12.46 17.72 11.82
CA THR A 587 11.86 16.82 12.80
C THR A 587 11.72 17.53 14.15
N SER A 588 10.50 17.63 14.68
CA SER A 588 10.24 18.18 16.01
C SER A 588 10.83 17.24 17.07
N ALA A 589 11.97 17.64 17.65
CA ALA A 589 12.34 17.25 19.00
C ALA A 589 11.84 18.35 19.93
N ALA A 590 10.77 18.06 20.66
CA ALA A 590 10.25 18.95 21.69
C ALA A 590 11.27 19.11 22.82
N THR A 591 11.54 20.35 23.23
CA THR A 591 12.07 20.62 24.58
C THR A 591 11.44 21.90 25.10
N THR A 592 10.40 21.73 25.90
CA THR A 592 9.89 22.74 26.82
C THR A 592 10.95 23.01 27.89
N THR A 593 11.31 24.29 28.10
CA THR A 593 12.05 24.71 29.31
C THR A 593 11.26 25.83 30.01
N PRO A 594 11.02 25.76 31.33
CA PRO A 594 10.42 26.85 32.12
C PRO A 594 11.46 27.91 32.54
N PRO A 595 11.05 29.08 33.06
CA PRO A 595 11.95 30.22 33.24
C PRO A 595 12.65 30.23 34.61
N GLY A 596 13.93 30.62 34.58
CA GLY A 596 14.60 31.40 35.64
C GLY A 596 15.33 30.64 36.75
N ALA A 597 16.66 30.61 36.68
CA ALA A 597 17.56 30.82 37.83
C ALA A 597 19.00 31.05 37.36
N SER A 598 19.58 32.17 37.81
CA SER A 598 20.97 32.57 37.62
C SER A 598 21.90 31.66 38.44
N TYR A 599 22.91 31.04 37.82
CA TYR A 599 24.14 30.64 38.51
C TYR A 599 25.35 30.81 37.58
N ALA A 600 26.45 31.29 38.18
CA ALA A 600 27.70 31.68 37.57
C ALA A 600 28.45 30.52 36.90
N ALA A 601 29.19 30.85 35.84
CA ALA A 601 30.05 29.94 35.08
C ALA A 601 31.26 29.44 35.89
N PRO A 602 31.57 28.13 35.89
CA PRO A 602 32.89 27.63 36.25
C PRO A 602 33.79 27.51 35.01
N GLU A 603 35.09 27.77 35.21
CA GLU A 603 36.17 27.73 34.22
C GLU A 603 36.36 26.36 33.54
N PRO A 604 36.92 26.31 32.32
CA PRO A 604 37.12 25.08 31.56
C PRO A 604 38.28 24.24 32.14
N ALA A 605 38.03 22.94 32.32
CA ALA A 605 39.04 21.95 32.67
C ALA A 605 39.96 21.63 31.45
N PRO A 606 41.24 21.25 31.69
CA PRO A 606 42.25 21.11 30.63
C PRO A 606 42.06 19.86 29.76
N GLU A 607 42.44 19.97 28.49
CA GLU A 607 42.41 18.89 27.48
C GLU A 607 43.32 17.70 27.88
N PRO A 608 42.89 16.45 27.65
CA PRO A 608 43.74 15.27 27.85
C PRO A 608 44.78 15.13 26.72
N ALA A 609 45.99 14.73 27.09
CA ALA A 609 47.13 14.48 26.21
C ALA A 609 46.89 13.32 25.23
N PRO A 610 47.54 13.31 24.04
CA PRO A 610 47.35 12.30 23.02
C PRO A 610 47.92 10.92 23.41
N GLU A 611 47.17 9.86 23.13
CA GLU A 611 47.62 8.47 23.24
C GLU A 611 48.70 8.11 22.21
N PRO A 612 49.64 7.20 22.53
CA PRO A 612 50.73 6.83 21.63
C PRO A 612 50.25 5.96 20.45
N ALA A 613 50.85 6.19 19.28
CA ALA A 613 50.57 5.44 18.06
C ALA A 613 50.94 3.94 18.19
N PRO A 614 50.15 3.02 17.62
CA PRO A 614 50.48 1.59 17.62
C PRO A 614 51.66 1.27 16.70
N GLU A 615 52.54 0.38 17.16
CA GLU A 615 53.70 -0.15 16.41
C GLU A 615 53.27 -0.91 15.13
N PRO A 616 54.09 -0.90 14.07
CA PRO A 616 53.78 -1.58 12.82
C PRO A 616 53.86 -3.11 12.98
N ALA A 617 52.85 -3.82 12.47
CA ALA A 617 52.82 -5.28 12.40
C ALA A 617 53.92 -5.81 11.45
N PRO A 618 54.55 -6.95 11.76
CA PRO A 618 55.60 -7.53 10.93
C PRO A 618 55.06 -8.08 9.60
N GLU A 619 55.83 -7.88 8.53
CA GLU A 619 55.54 -8.36 7.17
C GLU A 619 55.44 -9.90 7.10
N PRO A 620 54.48 -10.46 6.34
CA PRO A 620 54.37 -11.90 6.13
C PRO A 620 55.48 -12.42 5.20
N ALA A 621 56.10 -13.53 5.60
CA ALA A 621 57.11 -14.26 4.84
C ALA A 621 56.55 -14.87 3.53
N PRO A 622 57.39 -15.05 2.48
CA PRO A 622 56.96 -15.48 1.16
C PRO A 622 56.50 -16.94 1.09
N GLU A 623 55.48 -17.19 0.26
CA GLU A 623 54.88 -18.49 -0.01
C GLU A 623 55.87 -19.50 -0.64
N PRO A 624 55.83 -20.79 -0.24
CA PRO A 624 56.58 -21.84 -0.93
C PRO A 624 55.89 -22.28 -2.22
N ALA A 625 56.71 -22.48 -3.26
CA ALA A 625 56.34 -22.97 -4.59
C ALA A 625 55.85 -24.44 -4.59
N PRO A 626 55.07 -24.88 -5.60
CA PRO A 626 54.29 -26.11 -5.57
C PRO A 626 55.12 -27.37 -5.87
N GLU A 627 54.81 -28.46 -5.17
CA GLU A 627 55.30 -29.82 -5.49
C GLU A 627 54.42 -30.54 -6.55
N PRO A 628 55.01 -31.46 -7.33
CA PRO A 628 54.44 -31.96 -8.59
C PRO A 628 53.42 -33.09 -8.41
N ALA A 629 52.51 -33.19 -9.39
CA ALA A 629 51.42 -34.15 -9.46
C ALA A 629 51.89 -35.61 -9.70
N PRO A 630 51.20 -36.63 -9.13
CA PRO A 630 51.37 -38.01 -9.54
C PRO A 630 50.50 -38.36 -10.77
N GLU A 631 51.12 -39.04 -11.73
CA GLU A 631 50.51 -39.60 -12.96
C GLU A 631 49.62 -40.85 -12.70
N PRO A 632 48.70 -41.18 -13.63
CA PRO A 632 47.69 -42.24 -13.48
C PRO A 632 48.07 -43.55 -14.19
N GLU A 633 47.51 -44.70 -13.78
CA GLU A 633 47.31 -45.92 -14.59
C GLU A 633 46.53 -46.98 -13.76
N PRO A 634 45.89 -48.03 -14.34
CA PRO A 634 45.15 -48.14 -15.60
C PRO A 634 43.75 -48.80 -15.43
N VAL A 635 42.84 -48.52 -16.37
CA VAL A 635 41.55 -49.25 -16.56
C VAL A 635 41.74 -50.38 -17.57
N PRO A 636 41.19 -51.60 -17.33
CA PRO A 636 40.53 -52.32 -18.43
C PRO A 636 39.37 -53.26 -17.99
N PRO A 637 38.51 -53.78 -18.91
CA PRO A 637 38.36 -53.48 -20.33
C PRO A 637 36.93 -53.11 -20.77
N ALA A 638 36.88 -52.47 -21.95
CA ALA A 638 35.71 -52.12 -22.74
C ALA A 638 35.18 -53.32 -23.58
N ALA A 639 33.89 -53.35 -23.95
CA ALA A 639 33.37 -53.08 -25.31
C ALA A 639 32.67 -54.34 -25.91
N PRO A 640 31.91 -54.31 -27.03
CA PRO A 640 31.01 -53.30 -27.63
C PRO A 640 29.76 -53.97 -28.28
N PRO A 641 29.21 -53.53 -29.44
CA PRO A 641 28.32 -52.40 -29.75
C PRO A 641 26.94 -52.89 -30.28
N SER A 642 25.90 -52.07 -30.48
CA SER A 642 25.70 -51.28 -31.70
C SER A 642 24.25 -50.76 -31.76
N ALA A 643 24.11 -49.51 -32.24
CA ALA A 643 22.95 -48.87 -32.88
C ALA A 643 21.64 -48.72 -32.04
N ALA A 644 20.96 -47.57 -31.98
CA ALA A 644 20.79 -46.52 -32.97
C ALA A 644 20.28 -45.21 -32.33
N THR A 645 20.55 -44.10 -33.03
CA THR A 645 19.72 -42.88 -33.20
C THR A 645 19.48 -41.89 -32.04
N ASN A 646 20.18 -40.75 -32.13
CA ASN A 646 19.68 -39.36 -32.12
C ASN A 646 18.39 -39.02 -31.34
N ALA A 647 18.54 -38.32 -30.21
CA ALA A 647 17.92 -37.02 -29.91
C ALA A 647 18.46 -36.47 -28.59
N ALA A 648 19.45 -35.57 -28.65
CA ALA A 648 19.94 -34.85 -27.48
C ALA A 648 19.09 -33.59 -27.26
N ALA A 649 18.23 -33.62 -26.23
CA ALA A 649 17.58 -32.42 -25.69
C ALA A 649 18.37 -31.89 -24.46
N PRO A 650 18.48 -30.57 -24.26
CA PRO A 650 19.37 -30.00 -23.25
C PRO A 650 18.82 -30.12 -21.82
N ALA A 651 19.69 -30.60 -20.92
CA ALA A 651 19.46 -30.83 -19.50
C ALA A 651 19.15 -29.54 -18.70
N SER A 652 17.87 -29.18 -18.59
CA SER A 652 17.44 -28.03 -17.75
C SER A 652 16.43 -28.37 -16.66
N LYS A 653 15.81 -29.56 -16.66
CA LYS A 653 14.74 -29.95 -15.72
C LYS A 653 14.72 -31.47 -15.49
N ARG A 654 14.39 -31.93 -14.28
CA ARG A 654 14.06 -33.33 -13.96
C ARG A 654 12.69 -33.45 -13.29
N VAL A 655 12.03 -34.59 -13.51
CA VAL A 655 10.62 -34.88 -13.25
C VAL A 655 10.50 -35.97 -12.18
N ILE A 656 9.71 -35.73 -11.12
CA ILE A 656 9.34 -36.73 -10.11
C ILE A 656 7.87 -37.08 -10.27
N SER A 657 7.54 -38.39 -10.36
CA SER A 657 6.16 -38.88 -10.45
C SER A 657 5.57 -39.14 -9.07
N MET A 658 4.30 -38.80 -8.89
CA MET A 658 3.52 -38.92 -7.66
C MET A 658 2.21 -39.65 -7.92
N PRO A 659 1.68 -40.44 -6.97
CA PRO A 659 0.41 -41.15 -7.11
C PRO A 659 -0.79 -40.18 -7.30
N PRO A 660 -1.90 -40.66 -7.91
CA PRO A 660 -3.00 -39.83 -8.44
C PRO A 660 -3.78 -38.95 -7.48
N THR A 661 -3.60 -39.10 -6.17
CA THR A 661 -4.43 -38.38 -5.18
C THR A 661 -3.64 -37.93 -3.94
N PRO A 662 -2.93 -36.78 -4.00
CA PRO A 662 -2.57 -36.04 -2.80
C PRO A 662 -3.36 -34.72 -2.72
N PRO A 663 -4.41 -34.64 -1.86
CA PRO A 663 -5.15 -33.39 -1.59
C PRO A 663 -4.33 -32.31 -0.88
N ALA A 664 -3.10 -32.64 -0.44
CA ALA A 664 -2.29 -31.83 0.47
C ALA A 664 -0.90 -31.46 -0.12
N TRP A 665 -0.76 -31.39 -1.45
CA TRP A 665 0.55 -31.12 -2.07
C TRP A 665 1.16 -29.78 -1.63
N TYR A 666 0.31 -28.76 -1.42
CA TYR A 666 0.75 -27.43 -1.00
C TYR A 666 1.35 -27.44 0.41
N ASP A 667 0.78 -28.25 1.30
CA ASP A 667 1.17 -28.36 2.71
C ASP A 667 2.52 -29.05 2.90
N VAL A 668 2.95 -29.86 1.92
CA VAL A 668 4.24 -30.56 1.95
C VAL A 668 5.32 -29.83 1.15
N VAL A 669 4.98 -29.31 -0.04
CA VAL A 669 5.96 -28.69 -0.95
C VAL A 669 6.37 -27.29 -0.50
N LYS A 670 5.47 -26.50 0.11
CA LYS A 670 5.77 -25.13 0.55
C LYS A 670 6.79 -25.07 1.70
N PRO A 671 6.73 -25.93 2.74
CA PRO A 671 7.81 -26.03 3.72
C PRO A 671 9.13 -26.53 3.11
N LEU A 672 9.06 -27.43 2.13
CA LEU A 672 10.23 -27.96 1.42
C LEU A 672 10.94 -26.86 0.62
N THR A 673 10.24 -26.06 -0.17
CA THR A 673 10.85 -24.96 -0.95
C THR A 673 11.48 -23.88 -0.07
N GLN A 674 11.02 -23.73 1.17
CA GLN A 674 11.59 -22.76 2.11
C GLN A 674 12.85 -23.26 2.83
N ARG A 675 12.97 -24.57 3.06
CA ARG A 675 14.10 -25.16 3.83
C ARG A 675 15.21 -25.71 2.94
N LEU A 676 14.85 -26.22 1.77
CA LEU A 676 15.76 -26.88 0.82
C LEU A 676 16.92 -25.99 0.34
N PRO A 677 16.73 -24.69 0.05
CA PRO A 677 17.82 -23.79 -0.31
C PRO A 677 18.94 -23.74 0.72
N ALA A 678 18.60 -23.63 2.01
CA ALA A 678 19.57 -23.55 3.09
C ALA A 678 20.30 -24.88 3.31
N THR A 679 19.59 -26.00 3.21
CA THR A 679 20.18 -27.34 3.35
C THR A 679 21.18 -27.62 2.23
N LEU A 680 20.84 -27.31 0.98
CA LEU A 680 21.73 -27.53 -0.16
C LEU A 680 22.89 -26.55 -0.18
N SER A 681 22.67 -25.29 0.21
CA SER A 681 23.77 -24.33 0.39
C SER A 681 24.78 -24.82 1.43
N ALA A 682 24.34 -25.45 2.52
CA ALA A 682 25.24 -26.01 3.54
C ALA A 682 25.98 -27.27 3.05
N GLU A 683 25.30 -28.16 2.32
CA GLU A 683 25.87 -29.41 1.81
C GLU A 683 26.84 -29.18 0.63
N MET A 684 26.56 -28.19 -0.20
CA MET A 684 27.36 -27.85 -1.39
C MET A 684 28.43 -26.77 -1.11
N GLY A 685 28.60 -26.35 0.15
CA GLY A 685 29.65 -25.40 0.55
C GLY A 685 29.45 -23.97 0.01
N ALA A 686 28.21 -23.54 -0.19
CA ALA A 686 27.91 -22.20 -0.72
C ALA A 686 28.29 -21.09 0.31
N PRO A 687 28.91 -19.97 -0.14
CA PRO A 687 29.30 -18.88 0.74
C PRO A 687 28.09 -18.20 1.41
N ALA A 688 28.26 -17.80 2.68
CA ALA A 688 27.20 -17.18 3.47
C ALA A 688 26.69 -15.88 2.82
N GLY A 689 25.44 -15.89 2.34
CA GLY A 689 24.78 -14.73 1.70
C GLY A 689 24.27 -14.96 0.28
N GLN A 690 24.64 -16.08 -0.37
CA GLN A 690 24.08 -16.49 -1.67
C GLN A 690 23.41 -17.86 -1.55
N PRO A 691 22.14 -17.93 -1.11
CA PRO A 691 21.43 -19.18 -0.99
C PRO A 691 21.05 -19.73 -2.37
N LEU A 692 21.21 -21.05 -2.54
CA LEU A 692 20.90 -21.75 -3.77
C LEU A 692 19.38 -21.82 -3.96
N GLY A 693 18.84 -21.06 -4.92
CA GLY A 693 17.39 -21.00 -5.14
C GLY A 693 16.88 -22.25 -5.85
N ILE A 694 15.81 -22.88 -5.35
CA ILE A 694 15.15 -24.00 -6.04
C ILE A 694 13.68 -23.71 -6.29
N LEU A 695 13.30 -23.75 -7.56
CA LEU A 695 11.91 -23.70 -7.98
C LEU A 695 11.34 -25.11 -8.11
N ILE A 696 10.27 -25.39 -7.34
CA ILE A 696 9.48 -26.62 -7.46
C ILE A 696 8.12 -26.28 -8.06
N ARG A 697 7.80 -26.82 -9.25
CA ARG A 697 6.50 -26.60 -9.92
C ARG A 697 5.77 -27.92 -10.17
N ARG A 698 4.48 -27.97 -9.85
CA ARG A 698 3.58 -29.09 -10.20
C ARG A 698 2.94 -28.83 -11.57
N ASN A 699 2.91 -29.83 -12.45
CA ASN A 699 2.07 -29.78 -13.66
C ASN A 699 0.74 -30.49 -13.36
N ASP A 700 -0.37 -29.77 -13.48
CA ASP A 700 -1.70 -30.38 -13.50
C ASP A 700 -2.09 -30.65 -14.95
N ARG A 701 -1.96 -31.91 -15.40
CA ARG A 701 -2.52 -32.34 -16.69
C ARG A 701 -4.03 -32.58 -16.54
N PRO A 702 -4.82 -32.48 -17.63
CA PRO A 702 -6.26 -32.75 -17.59
C PRO A 702 -6.57 -34.17 -17.08
N ALA A 703 -7.79 -34.34 -16.57
CA ALA A 703 -8.29 -35.38 -15.66
C ALA A 703 -8.13 -36.87 -16.05
N SER A 704 -7.36 -37.22 -17.08
CA SER A 704 -7.13 -38.59 -17.54
C SER A 704 -5.72 -39.16 -17.27
N SER A 705 -4.79 -38.38 -16.71
CA SER A 705 -3.44 -38.87 -16.35
C SER A 705 -3.31 -39.06 -14.84
N PRO A 706 -2.97 -40.26 -14.33
CA PRO A 706 -2.92 -40.55 -12.91
C PRO A 706 -1.67 -40.02 -12.18
N ASP A 707 -0.71 -39.40 -12.87
CA ASP A 707 0.56 -39.03 -12.25
C ASP A 707 0.76 -37.51 -12.17
N ALA A 708 0.99 -36.99 -10.96
CA ALA A 708 1.39 -35.61 -10.76
C ALA A 708 2.92 -35.48 -10.88
N THR A 709 3.39 -34.54 -11.69
CA THR A 709 4.82 -34.33 -11.97
C THR A 709 5.36 -33.09 -11.26
N LEU A 710 6.51 -33.22 -10.59
CA LEU A 710 7.26 -32.11 -9.98
C LEU A 710 8.53 -31.79 -10.77
N TYR A 711 8.72 -30.50 -11.10
CA TYR A 711 9.92 -29.97 -11.74
C TYR A 711 10.83 -29.30 -10.72
N ILE A 712 12.13 -29.60 -10.76
CA ILE A 712 13.16 -28.97 -9.91
C ILE A 712 14.16 -28.21 -10.80
N ALA A 713 14.31 -26.91 -10.55
CA ALA A 713 15.27 -26.06 -11.26
C ALA A 713 16.03 -25.15 -10.29
N PRO A 714 17.37 -25.24 -10.23
CA PRO A 714 18.17 -24.32 -9.44
C PRO A 714 18.42 -23.01 -10.20
N PHE A 715 18.53 -21.93 -9.44
CA PHE A 715 18.92 -20.58 -9.86
C PHE A 715 19.86 -19.96 -8.80
N ASP A 716 20.60 -18.93 -9.19
CA ASP A 716 21.61 -18.24 -8.35
C ASP A 716 22.69 -19.19 -7.77
N LEU A 717 23.26 -20.04 -8.63
CA LEU A 717 24.33 -20.97 -8.26
C LEU A 717 25.65 -20.21 -7.96
N PRO A 718 26.33 -20.49 -6.83
CA PRO A 718 27.67 -19.96 -6.56
C PRO A 718 28.69 -20.44 -7.60
N GLU A 719 29.76 -19.66 -7.79
CA GLU A 719 30.88 -20.07 -8.65
C GLU A 719 31.50 -21.39 -8.15
N GLY A 720 31.65 -22.35 -9.07
CA GLY A 720 32.17 -23.69 -8.78
C GLY A 720 31.12 -24.77 -8.55
N VAL A 721 29.83 -24.44 -8.41
CA VAL A 721 28.75 -25.41 -8.24
C VAL A 721 28.11 -25.78 -9.59
N SER A 722 28.19 -27.05 -10.00
CA SER A 722 27.56 -27.50 -11.23
C SER A 722 26.03 -27.54 -11.12
N ARG A 723 25.34 -27.02 -12.14
CA ARG A 723 23.87 -27.06 -12.22
C ARG A 723 23.32 -28.49 -12.17
N ALA A 724 24.06 -29.45 -12.70
CA ALA A 724 23.66 -30.86 -12.68
C ALA A 724 23.72 -31.45 -11.26
N GLU A 725 24.74 -31.07 -10.48
CA GLU A 725 24.92 -31.52 -9.09
C GLU A 725 23.85 -30.93 -8.17
N ALA A 726 23.55 -29.63 -8.34
CA ALA A 726 22.49 -28.95 -7.59
C ALA A 726 21.10 -29.56 -7.86
N ILE A 727 20.81 -29.92 -9.12
CA ILE A 727 19.57 -30.62 -9.48
C ILE A 727 19.53 -32.01 -8.84
N ALA A 728 20.63 -32.76 -8.91
CA ALA A 728 20.69 -34.12 -8.37
C ALA A 728 20.48 -34.14 -6.85
N ALA A 729 21.16 -33.25 -6.11
CA ALA A 729 21.04 -33.13 -4.67
C ALA A 729 19.63 -32.66 -4.24
N GLY A 730 19.05 -31.69 -4.95
CA GLY A 730 17.69 -31.22 -4.73
C GLY A 730 16.63 -32.30 -4.98
N VAL A 731 16.79 -33.10 -6.05
CA VAL A 731 15.89 -34.24 -6.34
C VAL A 731 15.96 -35.27 -5.22
N GLN A 732 17.15 -35.61 -4.72
CA GLN A 732 17.30 -36.59 -3.64
C GLN A 732 16.61 -36.16 -2.35
N HIS A 733 16.80 -34.90 -1.93
CA HIS A 733 16.18 -34.37 -0.72
C HIS A 733 14.65 -34.30 -0.83
N VAL A 734 14.14 -33.88 -1.98
CA VAL A 734 12.69 -33.82 -2.23
C VAL A 734 12.10 -35.23 -2.26
N LEU A 735 12.76 -36.20 -2.90
CA LEU A 735 12.31 -37.60 -2.89
C LEU A 735 12.34 -38.23 -1.50
N ALA A 736 13.38 -37.96 -0.70
CA ALA A 736 13.48 -38.49 0.66
C ALA A 736 12.32 -38.00 1.53
N GLU A 737 11.98 -36.72 1.44
CA GLU A 737 10.88 -36.14 2.23
C GLU A 737 9.51 -36.59 1.71
N LEU A 738 9.33 -36.68 0.38
CA LEU A 738 8.09 -37.18 -0.20
C LEU A 738 7.86 -38.64 0.17
N ARG A 739 8.90 -39.50 0.18
CA ARG A 739 8.80 -40.91 0.57
C ARG A 739 8.40 -41.11 2.03
N ARG A 740 8.69 -40.16 2.94
CA ARG A 740 8.21 -40.22 4.32
C ARG A 740 6.69 -40.16 4.42
N ARG A 741 6.03 -39.50 3.47
CA ARG A 741 4.57 -39.31 3.46
C ARG A 741 3.85 -40.17 2.43
N TRP A 742 4.53 -40.44 1.31
CA TRP A 742 4.07 -41.25 0.18
C TRP A 742 5.19 -42.20 -0.25
N PRO A 743 5.25 -43.42 0.33
CA PRO A 743 6.32 -44.38 0.11
C PRO A 743 6.58 -44.72 -1.37
N ASP A 744 5.54 -44.61 -2.20
CA ASP A 744 5.58 -44.95 -3.63
C ASP A 744 6.14 -43.82 -4.52
N ALA A 745 6.59 -42.69 -3.98
CA ALA A 745 7.18 -41.60 -4.77
C ALA A 745 8.51 -42.02 -5.42
N HIS A 746 8.63 -41.85 -6.73
CA HIS A 746 9.82 -42.26 -7.50
C HIS A 746 10.17 -41.27 -8.62
N PRO A 747 11.46 -41.15 -8.99
CA PRO A 747 11.87 -40.34 -10.14
C PRO A 747 11.27 -40.93 -11.42
N ALA A 748 10.72 -40.08 -12.29
CA ALA A 748 10.14 -40.52 -13.56
C ALA A 748 11.25 -40.79 -14.60
N SER A 749 11.04 -41.76 -15.50
CA SER A 749 11.95 -42.05 -16.62
C SER A 749 11.94 -40.93 -17.66
N ALA A 750 13.10 -40.67 -18.28
CA ALA A 750 13.34 -39.50 -19.14
C ALA A 750 12.43 -39.38 -20.38
N GLU A 751 11.80 -40.48 -20.82
CA GLU A 751 10.91 -40.52 -21.99
C GLU A 751 9.54 -39.84 -21.76
N GLY A 752 9.12 -39.61 -20.51
CA GLY A 752 7.85 -38.92 -20.20
C GLY A 752 7.89 -37.39 -20.36
N ALA A 753 9.06 -36.82 -20.62
CA ALA A 753 9.28 -35.37 -20.66
C ALA A 753 8.92 -34.70 -22.01
N GLU A 754 8.80 -35.47 -23.10
CA GLU A 754 8.55 -34.92 -24.45
C GLU A 754 7.09 -34.50 -24.71
N GLY A 755 6.13 -34.98 -23.93
CA GLY A 755 4.70 -34.68 -24.13
C GLY A 755 4.21 -33.35 -23.54
N ALA A 756 5.07 -32.36 -23.30
CA ALA A 756 4.72 -31.10 -22.62
C ALA A 756 5.02 -29.83 -23.45
N GLU A 757 5.13 -29.96 -24.78
CA GLU A 757 5.23 -28.82 -25.72
C GLU A 757 3.89 -28.42 -26.37
N GLY A 758 2.78 -29.07 -26.05
CA GLY A 758 1.46 -28.78 -26.64
C GLY A 758 0.62 -27.77 -25.88
N ASP A 759 0.92 -26.47 -25.99
CA ASP A 759 -0.06 -25.37 -26.08
C ASP A 759 0.63 -24.06 -26.57
N GLU A 760 1.55 -24.19 -27.53
CA GLU A 760 1.99 -23.06 -28.35
C GLU A 760 0.97 -22.88 -29.47
N GLY A 761 0.29 -21.73 -29.47
CA GLY A 761 -0.68 -21.38 -30.50
C GLY A 761 -0.03 -21.40 -31.89
N ASP A 762 -0.61 -22.21 -32.76
CA ASP A 762 -0.38 -22.27 -34.20
C ASP A 762 -0.86 -20.95 -34.85
N GLU A 763 -0.03 -19.90 -34.79
CA GLU A 763 -0.08 -18.82 -35.77
C GLU A 763 0.89 -19.19 -36.90
N GLY A 764 0.35 -19.48 -38.09
CA GLY A 764 1.14 -19.86 -39.26
C GLY A 764 2.32 -18.92 -39.48
N ASP A 765 3.49 -19.51 -39.77
CA ASP A 765 4.84 -18.92 -39.90
C ASP A 765 4.96 -17.73 -40.89
N ASN A 766 3.86 -17.30 -41.52
CA ASN A 766 3.80 -16.23 -42.53
C ASN A 766 3.57 -14.82 -41.99
N ASP A 767 3.18 -14.65 -40.72
CA ASP A 767 2.89 -13.32 -40.14
C ASP A 767 3.91 -12.87 -39.07
N LEU A 768 4.94 -13.68 -38.76
CA LEU A 768 5.97 -13.32 -37.77
C LEU A 768 6.89 -12.21 -38.30
N PRO A 769 7.29 -11.22 -37.47
CA PRO A 769 8.29 -10.26 -37.89
C PRO A 769 9.63 -10.97 -38.13
N PRO A 770 10.49 -10.41 -39.01
CA PRO A 770 11.76 -11.04 -39.36
C PRO A 770 12.62 -11.28 -38.12
N LEU A 771 13.26 -12.46 -38.06
CA LEU A 771 14.09 -12.87 -36.93
C LEU A 771 15.26 -11.90 -36.74
N PRO A 772 15.38 -11.22 -35.58
CA PRO A 772 16.49 -10.32 -35.32
C PRO A 772 17.83 -11.07 -35.23
N ALA A 773 18.91 -10.47 -35.73
CA ALA A 773 20.24 -11.06 -35.68
C ALA A 773 20.67 -11.35 -34.23
N GLY A 774 21.20 -12.56 -33.99
CA GLY A 774 21.64 -13.00 -32.67
C GLY A 774 20.52 -13.55 -31.77
N VAL A 775 19.27 -13.57 -32.21
CA VAL A 775 18.14 -14.18 -31.48
C VAL A 775 17.90 -15.60 -31.98
N LYS A 776 17.73 -16.55 -31.06
CA LYS A 776 17.46 -17.95 -31.41
C LYS A 776 16.07 -18.09 -32.04
N PRO A 777 15.91 -18.78 -33.18
CA PRO A 777 14.61 -18.95 -33.86
C PRO A 777 13.51 -19.54 -32.97
N SER A 778 13.86 -20.49 -32.09
CA SER A 778 12.91 -21.10 -31.17
C SER A 778 12.41 -20.14 -30.09
N ALA A 779 13.28 -19.28 -29.56
CA ALA A 779 12.88 -18.24 -28.62
C ALA A 779 11.96 -17.21 -29.29
N TRP A 780 12.24 -16.89 -30.56
CA TRP A 780 11.43 -15.96 -31.36
C TRP A 780 10.03 -16.47 -31.67
N ARG A 781 9.91 -17.75 -32.03
CA ARG A 781 8.60 -18.40 -32.26
C ARG A 781 7.79 -18.54 -30.98
N ALA A 782 8.45 -18.71 -29.83
CA ALA A 782 7.80 -18.82 -28.52
C ALA A 782 7.33 -17.46 -27.93
N VAL A 783 7.47 -16.35 -28.66
CA VAL A 783 6.92 -15.03 -28.29
C VAL A 783 5.41 -15.04 -28.50
N ASN A 784 4.65 -14.67 -27.47
CA ASN A 784 3.21 -14.51 -27.61
C ASN A 784 2.87 -13.17 -28.28
N TRP A 785 2.84 -13.17 -29.61
CA TRP A 785 2.62 -11.95 -30.39
C TRP A 785 1.24 -11.33 -30.18
N ARG A 786 0.20 -12.10 -29.85
CA ARG A 786 -1.11 -11.54 -29.45
C ARG A 786 -1.04 -10.72 -28.18
N TYR A 787 -0.33 -11.21 -27.16
CA TYR A 787 -0.14 -10.47 -25.91
C TYR A 787 0.67 -9.20 -26.13
N VAL A 788 1.74 -9.28 -26.93
CA VAL A 788 2.52 -8.12 -27.37
C VAL A 788 1.59 -7.13 -28.08
N MET A 789 0.93 -7.49 -29.18
CA MET A 789 0.06 -6.56 -29.92
C MET A 789 -1.11 -5.99 -29.08
N HIS A 790 -1.60 -6.73 -28.08
CA HIS A 790 -2.58 -6.23 -27.12
C HIS A 790 -2.03 -5.09 -26.26
N LEU A 791 -0.79 -5.23 -25.76
CA LEU A 791 -0.13 -4.16 -25.00
C LEU A 791 0.05 -2.91 -25.87
N ALA A 792 0.45 -3.06 -27.14
CA ALA A 792 0.67 -1.92 -28.05
C ALA A 792 -0.60 -1.12 -28.32
N THR A 793 -1.71 -1.83 -28.58
CA THR A 793 -2.94 -1.22 -29.10
C THR A 793 -3.94 -0.84 -28.02
N LYS A 794 -3.95 -1.53 -26.87
CA LYS A 794 -4.94 -1.33 -25.80
C LYS A 794 -4.34 -0.76 -24.52
N ARG A 795 -3.02 -0.86 -24.31
CA ARG A 795 -2.33 -0.33 -23.12
C ARG A 795 -1.02 0.38 -23.49
N PRO A 796 -1.07 1.43 -24.33
CA PRO A 796 0.13 2.09 -24.85
C PRO A 796 1.04 2.69 -23.75
N ALA A 797 0.49 3.08 -22.60
CA ALA A 797 1.27 3.57 -21.46
C ALA A 797 2.17 2.49 -20.81
N ASP A 798 1.80 1.21 -20.91
CA ASP A 798 2.54 0.08 -20.34
C ASP A 798 3.28 -0.76 -21.39
N TRP A 799 3.12 -0.42 -22.67
CA TRP A 799 3.59 -1.17 -23.83
C TRP A 799 5.06 -1.54 -23.74
N GLU A 800 5.93 -0.54 -23.62
CA GLU A 800 7.37 -0.75 -23.64
C GLU A 800 7.84 -1.57 -22.44
N ARG A 801 7.32 -1.30 -21.24
CA ARG A 801 7.64 -2.04 -20.02
C ARG A 801 7.19 -3.50 -20.12
N GLY A 802 5.99 -3.74 -20.64
CA GLY A 802 5.45 -5.09 -20.81
C GLY A 802 6.24 -5.92 -21.82
N VAL A 803 6.60 -5.33 -22.97
CA VAL A 803 7.41 -5.99 -24.01
C VAL A 803 8.82 -6.30 -23.51
N ARG A 804 9.48 -5.35 -22.82
CA ARG A 804 10.82 -5.56 -22.24
C ARG A 804 10.80 -6.68 -21.19
N THR A 805 9.78 -6.72 -20.33
CA THR A 805 9.62 -7.79 -19.33
C THR A 805 9.41 -9.15 -20.00
N HIS A 806 8.59 -9.20 -21.04
CA HIS A 806 8.36 -10.44 -21.80
C HIS A 806 9.62 -10.93 -22.51
N ALA A 807 10.42 -10.02 -23.06
CA ALA A 807 11.70 -10.34 -23.69
C ALA A 807 12.68 -11.00 -22.70
N VAL A 808 12.79 -10.45 -21.48
CA VAL A 808 13.63 -11.01 -20.41
C VAL A 808 13.18 -12.42 -20.05
N LEU A 809 11.87 -12.65 -19.91
CA LEU A 809 11.32 -13.98 -19.60
C LEU A 809 11.61 -15.03 -20.69
N LYS A 810 11.76 -14.60 -21.94
CA LYS A 810 12.05 -15.46 -23.10
C LYS A 810 13.53 -15.50 -23.47
N GLY A 811 14.39 -14.79 -22.72
CA GLY A 811 15.83 -14.69 -22.99
C GLY A 811 16.15 -13.98 -24.30
N ILE A 812 15.25 -13.10 -24.77
CA ILE A 812 15.43 -12.28 -25.97
C ILE A 812 15.96 -10.91 -25.54
N PRO A 813 16.95 -10.32 -26.23
CA PRO A 813 17.37 -8.95 -25.97
C PRO A 813 16.16 -8.00 -26.03
N PRO A 814 15.87 -7.23 -24.96
CA PRO A 814 14.66 -6.41 -24.88
C PRO A 814 14.50 -5.44 -26.06
N GLU A 815 15.60 -4.85 -26.54
CA GLU A 815 15.60 -3.94 -27.68
C GLU A 815 15.23 -4.65 -29.00
N ALA A 816 15.64 -5.91 -29.17
CA ALA A 816 15.34 -6.69 -30.38
C ALA A 816 13.86 -7.06 -30.47
N LEU A 817 13.23 -7.42 -29.33
CA LEU A 817 11.80 -7.72 -29.30
C LEU A 817 10.96 -6.43 -29.45
N LEU A 818 11.39 -5.33 -28.81
CA LEU A 818 10.70 -4.05 -28.87
C LEU A 818 10.70 -3.46 -30.29
N ALA A 819 11.84 -3.49 -30.99
CA ALA A 819 11.96 -2.99 -32.35
C ALA A 819 11.07 -3.78 -33.34
N ALA A 820 11.03 -5.10 -33.22
CA ALA A 820 10.16 -5.92 -34.06
C ALA A 820 8.67 -5.73 -33.73
N ALA A 821 8.35 -5.50 -32.46
CA ALA A 821 7.00 -5.24 -32.01
C ALA A 821 6.49 -3.87 -32.47
N GLN A 822 7.35 -2.84 -32.48
CA GLN A 822 7.07 -1.52 -33.07
C GLN A 822 6.84 -1.63 -34.58
N ALA A 823 7.75 -2.30 -35.30
CA ALA A 823 7.63 -2.50 -36.74
C ALA A 823 6.33 -3.24 -37.13
N ARG A 824 5.91 -4.25 -36.34
CA ARG A 824 4.67 -4.99 -36.58
C ARG A 824 3.41 -4.23 -36.16
N ALA A 825 3.49 -3.37 -35.14
CA ALA A 825 2.40 -2.49 -34.73
C ALA A 825 2.24 -1.25 -35.63
N GLY A 826 3.19 -0.99 -36.53
CA GLY A 826 3.22 0.21 -37.37
C GLY A 826 3.53 1.49 -36.57
N LEU A 827 4.26 1.35 -35.47
CA LEU A 827 4.62 2.40 -34.51
C LEU A 827 6.05 2.90 -34.70
#